data_AF-A0A5N6KZ61-F1
#
_entry.id   AF-A0A5N6KZ61-F1
#
_cell.length_a   1.000
_cell.length_b   1.000
_cell.length_c   1.000
_cell.angle_alpha   90.00
_cell.angle_beta   90.00
_cell.angle_gamma   90.00
#
_symmetry.space_group_name_H-M   'P 1'
#
loop_
_entity.id
_entity.type
_entity.pdbx_description
1 polymer ?
#
loop_
_entity_poly.entity_id
_entity_poly.type
_entity_poly.pdbx_seq_one_letter_code
_entity_poly.pdbx_strand_id
1 'polypeptide(L)'
;MVLDLERVRSHPAESPANVHSALSSEENSRPYSLVLRANPVYDSFVVRSVDLVMVPLEYGIQSQDKSIFVVPRDLRSMPDLGGSKSGIRMFLEKILRKPTALAVKLIIPSIDGHVTQSNIIETRFHGCPDVESAVGFFPPGELIKAYTAKISTKPVSTSQLYDLLMATAGAIKVNSSCNAPWKALDRLEYEFRNRLGLRLLLPKPIPRKRVGLVRCKDDQMSMELIRHLGIDLVVFDAPGHFMEDSNGDWAHLRVSFHPVDLNPDKDFVERLHLVAKDLNLDGITTRFDPLLEKVAQVAGLLELPSTDPSVFGIATNKYLARIAVPEDGQNAAICVSTRQEMEERLGDRTRPLQITYPVVVKPTQGRSSFGVVKALNECELLDAVERAASFIVGCGGEMNIHPDVMIEPYVDGPEVDINIAMWEGQVLFYEVSDNAPTAGDSDEQSESAKKDFQENLFMYPSQLPQSEQAMVYQHVRDCILRIGFRTGVFHCEARVRNSCMHYVKQINTGIIDLESKVEMSENQPSIFLIEINCRPPGYFGLYATTWAYGVDLWGLHILRCIGDESRFRALSAPFHNGPQHDSAVLLVMPEKGGILRSEDPWPRLEKERPELAACVPLYKNFVNVGDQVISPDEVITTFTSIVVIESKKGSLLIKYWITFFIMDMRAYNIPPKQRWIFLTVALSDTQDGQLFCHTLGYSHQGERDGNCIFSRTNPAALTVSHPSLLHRDSADTMVSGRAMASNAHGCRVSLKKTEAIMKRDNGSSKKKSQAFDERYSEIMASSGSHIGLPTRYEIRRLGPEHMVWAKAIVLHANLFQSPVWKQLHAGELTEKLMAGLSPSVDYLFTHQVNSGLSWGIFDTEYVFKNPASATRGGALYWDPKDTSSTGEQLLEQMDFPLASVALAYDGINRLDYALLGPLVELLPAYSTIMDALGTLDTRDPKSWEATAPNQVLMRNATATRADYANNGQRLVASTSKRRNDGTIDK
;
A
#
# COMPACT_ATOMS: atom_id res chain seq x y z
N MET A 1 17.46 4.75 -29.25
CA MET A 1 17.22 6.11 -28.74
C MET A 1 17.79 6.14 -27.33
N VAL A 2 18.96 6.76 -27.18
CA VAL A 2 19.78 6.78 -25.95
C VAL A 2 19.18 7.83 -25.03
N LEU A 3 18.64 7.41 -23.89
CA LEU A 3 18.19 8.34 -22.83
C LEU A 3 19.28 8.36 -21.76
N ASP A 4 19.89 9.55 -21.62
CA ASP A 4 20.77 9.95 -20.53
C ASP A 4 20.05 9.73 -19.19
N LEU A 5 20.66 8.93 -18.31
CA LEU A 5 20.15 8.63 -16.97
C LEU A 5 21.03 9.33 -15.93
N GLU A 6 20.58 10.49 -15.46
CA GLU A 6 21.13 11.15 -14.28
C GLU A 6 20.70 10.42 -12.99
N ARG A 7 21.71 9.95 -12.26
CA ARG A 7 21.80 9.71 -10.80
C ARG A 7 20.50 9.58 -10.00
N VAL A 8 20.21 8.36 -9.56
CA VAL A 8 19.36 8.05 -8.39
C VAL A 8 19.94 8.72 -7.16
N ARG A 9 19.17 9.64 -6.56
CA ARG A 9 19.42 10.14 -5.20
C ARG A 9 18.77 9.17 -4.21
N SER A 10 19.52 8.17 -3.78
CA SER A 10 19.42 7.75 -2.38
C SER A 10 19.86 8.94 -1.53
N HIS A 11 19.26 9.15 -0.35
CA HIS A 11 19.71 10.18 0.58
C HIS A 11 21.24 10.21 0.64
N PRO A 12 21.89 11.38 0.48
CA PRO A 12 23.33 11.44 0.43
C PRO A 12 23.88 10.87 1.73
N ALA A 13 24.57 9.73 1.64
CA ALA A 13 25.66 9.46 2.56
C ALA A 13 26.61 10.65 2.43
N GLU A 14 26.74 11.45 3.48
CA GLU A 14 27.72 12.54 3.55
C GLU A 14 29.06 12.05 2.98
N SER A 15 29.62 12.78 2.01
CA SER A 15 30.89 12.40 1.39
C SER A 15 31.96 12.17 2.47
N PRO A 16 32.75 11.09 2.41
CA PRO A 16 33.81 10.83 3.37
C PRO A 16 35.07 11.63 2.96
N ALA A 17 34.95 12.96 2.90
CA ALA A 17 36.08 13.84 2.69
C ALA A 17 36.12 14.85 3.84
N ASN A 18 37.11 14.66 4.72
CA ASN A 18 37.44 15.48 5.91
C ASN A 18 36.69 15.15 7.21
N VAL A 19 36.86 13.92 7.72
CA VAL A 19 36.83 13.67 9.18
C VAL A 19 38.14 13.04 9.62
N HIS A 20 39.24 13.76 9.40
CA HIS A 20 40.48 13.56 10.14
C HIS A 20 40.61 14.68 11.18
N SER A 21 39.65 14.73 12.12
CA SER A 21 39.93 15.29 13.45
C SER A 21 39.75 14.15 14.43
N ALA A 22 40.87 13.61 14.90
CA ALA A 22 40.90 12.74 16.06
C ALA A 22 40.25 13.50 17.23
N LEU A 23 39.01 13.14 17.58
CA LEU A 23 38.36 13.62 18.78
C LEU A 23 39.24 13.22 19.98
N SER A 24 39.55 14.20 20.82
CA SER A 24 40.38 14.05 21.99
C SER A 24 39.81 12.99 22.94
N SER A 25 40.72 12.26 23.59
CA SER A 25 40.45 11.08 24.41
C SER A 25 39.57 11.30 25.66
N GLU A 26 39.18 12.54 25.97
CA GLU A 26 38.47 12.89 27.21
C GLU A 26 36.93 12.91 27.08
N GLU A 27 36.35 13.04 25.88
CA GLU A 27 34.88 13.04 25.72
C GLU A 27 34.25 11.63 25.73
N ASN A 28 35.04 10.58 25.50
CA ASN A 28 34.58 9.18 25.47
C ASN A 28 34.59 8.48 26.84
N SER A 29 35.04 9.13 27.92
CA SER A 29 35.15 8.54 29.26
C SER A 29 33.97 8.91 30.16
N ARG A 30 32.74 8.68 29.71
CA ARG A 30 31.55 8.84 30.57
C ARG A 30 31.32 7.55 31.37
N PRO A 31 31.08 7.62 32.70
CA PRO A 31 30.77 6.44 33.49
C PRO A 31 29.35 5.94 33.17
N TYR A 32 29.19 4.63 32.96
CA TYR A 32 27.89 3.99 32.69
C TYR A 32 27.62 2.89 33.72
N SER A 33 26.37 2.74 34.14
CA SER A 33 25.90 1.49 34.75
C SER A 33 25.57 0.50 33.64
N LEU A 34 26.07 -0.74 33.77
CA LEU A 34 25.92 -1.80 32.78
C LEU A 34 25.11 -2.95 33.38
N VAL A 35 24.08 -3.39 32.65
CA VAL A 35 23.29 -4.56 33.04
C VAL A 35 23.18 -5.50 31.84
N LEU A 36 23.57 -6.77 32.06
CA LEU A 36 23.42 -7.83 31.07
C LEU A 36 22.30 -8.79 31.47
N ARG A 37 21.58 -9.30 30.46
CA ARG A 37 20.65 -10.42 30.59
C ARG A 37 20.87 -11.39 29.45
N ALA A 38 21.32 -12.61 29.76
CA ALA A 38 21.32 -13.69 28.78
C ALA A 38 19.89 -14.18 28.56
N ASN A 39 19.47 -14.27 27.30
CA ASN A 39 18.16 -14.83 26.96
C ASN A 39 18.24 -16.36 26.81
N PRO A 40 17.09 -17.07 26.81
CA PRO A 40 17.07 -18.52 26.63
C PRO A 40 17.78 -18.94 25.34
N VAL A 41 18.46 -20.09 25.39
CA VAL A 41 19.07 -20.72 24.21
C VAL A 41 18.02 -21.59 23.53
N TYR A 42 17.96 -21.52 22.21
CA TYR A 42 17.08 -22.34 21.38
C TYR A 42 17.95 -23.30 20.57
N ASP A 43 17.81 -24.60 20.80
CA ASP A 43 18.70 -25.62 20.21
C ASP A 43 18.66 -25.64 18.66
N SER A 44 17.59 -25.13 18.05
CA SER A 44 17.45 -24.99 16.60
C SER A 44 18.16 -23.77 16.01
N PHE A 45 18.66 -22.84 16.83
CA PHE A 45 19.29 -21.61 16.39
C PHE A 45 20.82 -21.70 16.48
N VAL A 46 21.49 -21.22 15.42
CA VAL A 46 22.96 -21.13 15.36
C VAL A 46 23.51 -19.92 16.12
N VAL A 47 22.63 -19.09 16.68
CA VAL A 47 22.91 -17.87 17.45
C VAL A 47 22.02 -17.80 18.69
N ARG A 48 22.46 -17.04 19.70
CA ARG A 48 21.69 -16.66 20.90
C ARG A 48 21.75 -15.15 21.10
N SER A 49 20.84 -14.60 21.90
CA SER A 49 20.82 -13.17 22.16
C SER A 49 21.23 -12.83 23.61
N VAL A 50 21.84 -11.66 23.78
CA VAL A 50 22.18 -11.10 25.09
C VAL A 50 21.73 -9.65 25.11
N ASP A 51 20.93 -9.28 26.09
CA ASP A 51 20.52 -7.89 26.26
C ASP A 51 21.56 -7.13 27.07
N LEU A 52 21.91 -5.94 26.58
CA LEU A 52 22.80 -4.98 27.21
C LEU A 52 22.04 -3.67 27.41
N VAL A 53 21.91 -3.25 28.66
CA VAL A 53 21.41 -1.92 29.01
C VAL A 53 22.54 -1.10 29.62
N MET A 54 22.80 0.08 29.04
CA MET A 54 23.80 1.03 29.49
C MET A 54 23.09 2.31 29.94
N VAL A 55 23.26 2.70 31.20
CA VAL A 55 22.65 3.92 31.77
C VAL A 55 23.75 4.90 32.12
N PRO A 56 23.79 6.12 31.54
CA PRO A 56 24.75 7.15 31.92
C PRO A 56 24.64 7.45 33.42
N LEU A 57 25.77 7.54 34.12
CA LEU A 57 25.81 7.98 35.51
C LEU A 57 25.91 9.51 35.55
N GLU A 58 24.99 10.18 36.24
CA GLU A 58 25.06 11.62 36.46
C GLU A 58 26.30 12.00 37.29
N TYR A 59 26.91 13.15 36.97
CA TYR A 59 28.02 13.70 37.76
C TYR A 59 27.56 13.96 39.20
N GLY A 60 28.02 13.13 40.14
CA GLY A 60 27.81 13.35 41.59
C GLY A 60 27.11 12.22 42.36
N ILE A 61 26.61 11.17 41.70
CA ILE A 61 25.98 10.04 42.41
C ILE A 61 27.04 9.02 42.84
N GLN A 62 27.22 8.85 44.16
CA GLN A 62 28.04 7.79 44.75
C GLN A 62 27.27 6.46 44.76
N SER A 63 27.29 5.73 43.64
CA SER A 63 26.95 4.30 43.62
C SER A 63 28.19 3.46 43.97
N GLN A 64 28.04 2.40 44.77
CA GLN A 64 29.11 1.45 45.11
C GLN A 64 29.54 0.55 43.91
N ASP A 65 28.76 0.52 42.82
CA ASP A 65 29.04 -0.23 41.58
C ASP A 65 29.35 0.73 40.41
N LYS A 66 30.51 1.40 40.44
CA LYS A 66 30.99 2.18 39.29
C LYS A 66 31.76 1.28 38.32
N SER A 67 31.12 0.89 37.21
CA SER A 67 31.84 0.32 36.07
C SER A 67 32.18 1.44 35.08
N ILE A 68 33.44 1.87 35.02
CA ILE A 68 33.87 2.80 33.96
C ILE A 68 33.99 1.97 32.68
N PHE A 69 33.02 2.13 31.77
CA PHE A 69 33.07 1.48 30.46
C PHE A 69 33.72 2.43 29.45
N VAL A 70 34.88 2.04 28.94
CA VAL A 70 35.54 2.70 27.81
C VAL A 70 35.44 1.78 26.62
N VAL A 71 35.01 2.31 25.47
CA VAL A 71 34.96 1.54 24.23
C VAL A 71 36.36 1.00 23.93
N PRO A 72 36.54 -0.33 23.87
CA PRO A 72 37.86 -0.91 23.62
C PRO A 72 38.37 -0.54 22.22
N ARG A 73 39.67 -0.24 22.14
CA ARG A 73 40.31 0.19 20.87
C ARG A 73 40.46 -0.96 19.87
N ASP A 74 40.65 -2.18 20.38
CA ASP A 74 40.99 -3.38 19.61
C ASP A 74 39.76 -4.20 19.19
N LEU A 75 38.57 -3.60 19.30
CA LEU A 75 37.35 -4.20 18.76
C LEU A 75 37.44 -4.34 17.24
N ARG A 76 36.93 -5.47 16.75
CA ARG A 76 36.98 -5.84 15.33
C ARG A 76 36.25 -4.82 14.44
N SER A 77 36.83 -4.55 13.27
CA SER A 77 36.23 -3.73 12.21
C SER A 77 35.84 -4.59 11.00
N MET A 78 34.68 -4.33 10.41
CA MET A 78 34.31 -4.91 9.12
C MET A 78 35.15 -4.25 8.01
N PRO A 79 35.61 -5.00 6.99
CA PRO A 79 36.19 -4.40 5.78
C PRO A 79 35.17 -3.49 5.09
N ASP A 80 35.67 -2.48 4.39
CA ASP A 80 34.81 -1.56 3.64
C ASP A 80 34.16 -2.28 2.46
N LEU A 81 32.84 -2.46 2.55
CA LEU A 81 32.04 -3.08 1.50
C LEU A 81 31.36 -2.05 0.58
N GLY A 82 31.63 -0.74 0.72
CA GLY A 82 31.19 0.28 -0.25
C GLY A 82 30.12 1.28 0.21
N GLY A 83 29.82 1.38 1.51
CA GLY A 83 28.76 2.31 1.95
C GLY A 83 28.65 2.61 3.44
N SER A 84 29.36 1.87 4.30
CA SER A 84 29.50 2.19 5.73
C SER A 84 30.58 1.32 6.35
N LYS A 85 31.52 1.90 7.09
CA LYS A 85 32.41 1.14 7.98
C LYS A 85 31.59 0.69 9.20
N SER A 86 30.87 -0.43 9.11
CA SER A 86 30.04 -0.95 10.19
C SER A 86 30.82 -1.96 11.06
N GLY A 87 31.78 -1.48 11.84
CA GLY A 87 32.39 -2.26 12.93
C GLY A 87 31.61 -2.11 14.24
N ILE A 88 31.68 -3.12 15.13
CA ILE A 88 31.06 -3.03 16.47
C ILE A 88 31.56 -1.81 17.25
N ARG A 89 32.84 -1.44 17.07
CA ARG A 89 33.41 -0.22 17.62
C ARG A 89 32.67 1.03 17.15
N MET A 90 32.48 1.18 15.83
CA MET A 90 31.82 2.34 15.26
C MET A 90 30.34 2.39 15.64
N PHE A 91 29.69 1.22 15.74
CA PHE A 91 28.34 1.11 16.30
C PHE A 91 28.30 1.64 17.74
N LEU A 92 29.18 1.17 18.62
CA LEU A 92 29.26 1.63 20.01
C LEU A 92 29.61 3.13 20.11
N GLU A 93 30.59 3.61 19.35
CA GLU A 93 30.96 5.03 19.32
C GLU A 93 29.78 5.90 18.85
N LYS A 94 29.00 5.47 17.84
CA LYS A 94 27.83 6.20 17.34
C LYS A 94 26.72 6.29 18.39
N ILE A 95 26.44 5.20 19.10
CA ILE A 95 25.34 5.15 20.08
C ILE A 95 25.70 5.79 21.41
N LEU A 96 26.98 5.81 21.81
CA LEU A 96 27.44 6.40 23.07
C LEU A 96 27.67 7.91 23.01
N ARG A 97 27.65 8.52 21.82
CA ARG A 97 27.68 10.00 21.67
C ARG A 97 26.55 10.72 22.42
N LYS A 98 25.39 10.07 22.59
CA LYS A 98 24.22 10.67 23.28
C LYS A 98 24.23 10.31 24.77
N PRO A 99 23.98 11.27 25.69
CA PRO A 99 23.91 11.03 27.14
C PRO A 99 22.57 10.41 27.55
N THR A 100 22.12 9.34 26.89
CA THR A 100 20.83 8.70 27.16
C THR A 100 21.03 7.24 27.52
N ALA A 101 20.08 6.68 28.28
CA ALA A 101 20.03 5.24 28.49
C ALA A 101 19.91 4.53 27.13
N LEU A 102 20.64 3.44 26.99
CA LEU A 102 20.78 2.68 25.76
C LEU A 102 20.42 1.23 26.03
N ALA A 103 19.59 0.64 25.17
CA ALA A 103 19.29 -0.78 25.18
C ALA A 103 19.69 -1.40 23.85
N VAL A 104 20.46 -2.48 23.92
CA VAL A 104 21.00 -3.19 22.77
C VAL A 104 20.78 -4.68 22.97
N LYS A 105 20.31 -5.37 21.92
CA LYS A 105 20.34 -6.83 21.85
C LYS A 105 21.56 -7.26 21.02
N LEU A 106 22.51 -7.93 21.67
CA LEU A 106 23.69 -8.51 21.04
C LEU A 106 23.35 -9.90 20.51
N ILE A 107 23.82 -10.20 19.30
CA ILE A 107 23.64 -11.49 18.63
C ILE A 107 24.95 -12.25 18.73
N ILE A 108 24.94 -13.38 19.43
CA ILE A 108 26.13 -14.14 19.80
C ILE A 108 26.09 -15.52 19.09
N PRO A 109 27.14 -15.92 18.37
CA PRO A 109 27.28 -17.26 17.79
C PRO A 109 27.23 -18.36 18.86
N SER A 110 26.37 -19.35 18.64
CA SER A 110 26.26 -20.54 19.49
C SER A 110 27.10 -21.70 18.96
N ILE A 111 27.47 -21.67 17.68
CA ILE A 111 28.27 -22.70 17.01
C ILE A 111 29.39 -22.06 16.17
N ASP A 112 30.42 -22.83 15.89
CA ASP A 112 31.42 -22.47 14.87
C ASP A 112 30.78 -22.53 13.48
N GLY A 113 31.10 -21.56 12.62
CA GLY A 113 30.68 -21.62 11.22
C GLY A 113 31.02 -20.38 10.41
N HIS A 114 30.75 -20.47 9.11
CA HIS A 114 31.05 -19.45 8.12
C HIS A 114 29.84 -18.59 7.81
N VAL A 115 30.02 -17.26 7.81
CA VAL A 115 28.95 -16.27 7.55
C VAL A 115 28.36 -16.45 6.16
N THR A 116 27.05 -16.72 6.07
CA THR A 116 26.37 -16.94 4.78
C THR A 116 26.17 -15.66 3.97
N GLN A 117 25.74 -14.60 4.65
CA GLN A 117 25.48 -13.27 4.12
C GLN A 117 25.72 -12.25 5.24
N SER A 118 26.48 -11.20 4.95
CA SER A 118 26.95 -10.26 5.99
C SER A 118 25.91 -9.22 6.45
N ASN A 119 25.03 -8.75 5.55
CA ASN A 119 23.96 -7.80 5.87
C ASN A 119 22.63 -8.47 6.27
N ILE A 120 22.63 -9.78 6.56
CA ILE A 120 21.41 -10.55 6.80
C ILE A 120 20.62 -10.04 8.02
N ILE A 121 21.30 -9.45 9.00
CA ILE A 121 20.67 -8.89 10.22
C ILE A 121 19.95 -7.60 9.86
N GLU A 122 20.61 -6.71 9.11
CA GLU A 122 20.06 -5.46 8.57
C GLU A 122 18.80 -5.74 7.74
N THR A 123 18.92 -6.62 6.73
CA THR A 123 17.82 -6.96 5.82
C THR A 123 16.61 -7.50 6.59
N ARG A 124 16.83 -8.40 7.55
CA ARG A 124 15.73 -9.11 8.23
C ARG A 124 15.11 -8.34 9.38
N PHE A 125 15.78 -7.32 9.92
CA PHE A 125 15.21 -6.39 10.90
C PHE A 125 14.73 -5.07 10.30
N HIS A 126 14.73 -4.94 8.97
CA HIS A 126 14.05 -3.84 8.28
C HIS A 126 12.63 -3.68 8.80
N GLY A 127 12.28 -2.42 9.11
CA GLY A 127 10.97 -2.08 9.62
C GLY A 127 10.58 -2.85 10.88
N CYS A 128 11.47 -3.43 11.69
CA CYS A 128 11.05 -4.11 12.92
C CYS A 128 10.55 -3.10 13.98
N PRO A 129 9.41 -3.33 14.66
CA PRO A 129 9.00 -2.48 15.80
C PRO A 129 10.08 -2.40 16.88
N ASP A 130 10.13 -1.27 17.59
CA ASP A 130 11.12 -0.99 18.64
C ASP A 130 12.60 -0.96 18.20
N VAL A 131 12.93 -1.17 16.92
CA VAL A 131 14.30 -1.13 16.40
C VAL A 131 14.64 0.24 15.83
N GLU A 132 15.75 0.82 16.30
CA GLU A 132 16.32 2.04 15.70
C GLU A 132 17.36 1.70 14.62
N SER A 133 18.15 0.66 14.85
CA SER A 133 19.14 0.17 13.89
C SER A 133 19.50 -1.27 14.22
N ALA A 134 19.76 -2.07 13.20
CA ALA A 134 20.33 -3.41 13.30
C ALA A 134 21.59 -3.45 12.43
N VAL A 135 22.65 -4.11 12.89
CA VAL A 135 23.95 -4.11 12.20
C VAL A 135 24.65 -5.46 12.41
N GLY A 136 25.12 -6.08 11.33
CA GLY A 136 26.05 -7.21 11.34
C GLY A 136 27.50 -6.74 11.42
N PHE A 137 28.38 -7.55 12.04
CA PHE A 137 29.78 -7.16 12.29
C PHE A 137 30.82 -8.00 11.55
N PHE A 138 30.39 -9.03 10.82
CA PHE A 138 31.31 -9.97 10.18
C PHE A 138 31.21 -9.95 8.65
N PRO A 139 32.35 -9.93 7.93
CA PRO A 139 32.39 -10.11 6.49
C PRO A 139 31.85 -11.49 6.04
N PRO A 140 31.39 -11.59 4.79
CA PRO A 140 30.88 -12.85 4.25
C PRO A 140 31.95 -13.92 4.14
N GLY A 141 31.54 -15.19 4.33
CA GLY A 141 32.41 -16.36 4.27
C GLY A 141 33.36 -16.54 5.45
N GLU A 142 33.46 -15.54 6.34
CA GLU A 142 34.37 -15.57 7.47
C GLU A 142 34.00 -16.66 8.48
N LEU A 143 35.00 -17.39 8.99
CA LEU A 143 34.84 -18.34 10.08
C LEU A 143 34.67 -17.60 11.41
N ILE A 144 33.53 -17.82 12.05
CA ILE A 144 33.19 -17.31 13.37
C ILE A 144 33.22 -18.45 14.37
N LYS A 145 33.74 -18.16 15.57
CA LYS A 145 33.83 -19.12 16.67
C LYS A 145 32.64 -18.97 17.62
N ALA A 146 32.14 -20.10 18.11
CA ALA A 146 31.12 -20.15 19.14
C ALA A 146 31.61 -19.44 20.41
N TYR A 147 30.76 -18.63 21.01
CA TYR A 147 31.03 -18.10 22.35
C TYR A 147 30.56 -19.11 23.40
N THR A 148 31.48 -19.86 23.99
CA THR A 148 31.18 -20.97 24.93
C THR A 148 31.23 -20.57 26.40
N ALA A 149 31.76 -19.40 26.73
CA ALA A 149 31.86 -18.95 28.12
C ALA A 149 30.46 -18.71 28.72
N LYS A 150 30.35 -18.97 30.03
CA LYS A 150 29.14 -18.66 30.80
C LYS A 150 28.95 -17.15 30.90
N ILE A 151 27.74 -16.69 30.63
CA ILE A 151 27.36 -15.28 30.74
C ILE A 151 26.84 -15.07 32.17
N SER A 152 27.62 -14.36 32.99
CA SER A 152 27.21 -13.97 34.34
C SER A 152 26.41 -12.68 34.24
N THR A 153 25.24 -12.64 34.86
CA THR A 153 24.34 -11.48 34.75
C THR A 153 24.56 -10.45 35.85
N LYS A 154 25.16 -10.81 37.00
CA LYS A 154 25.60 -9.87 38.06
C LYS A 154 26.70 -10.44 38.98
N PRO A 155 27.70 -9.63 39.38
CA PRO A 155 28.14 -8.39 38.72
C PRO A 155 28.87 -8.72 37.41
N VAL A 156 28.64 -7.93 36.36
CA VAL A 156 29.29 -8.10 35.05
C VAL A 156 30.70 -7.53 35.14
N SER A 157 31.73 -8.34 34.90
CA SER A 157 33.08 -7.82 34.79
C SER A 157 33.29 -7.13 33.43
N THR A 158 34.11 -6.09 33.40
CA THR A 158 34.49 -5.41 32.14
C THR A 158 35.17 -6.37 31.15
N SER A 159 35.92 -7.36 31.66
CA SER A 159 36.52 -8.43 30.85
C SER A 159 35.45 -9.29 30.16
N GLN A 160 34.41 -9.70 30.88
CA GLN A 160 33.33 -10.51 30.28
C GLN A 160 32.56 -9.74 29.21
N LEU A 161 32.32 -8.44 29.42
CA LEU A 161 31.71 -7.61 28.39
C LEU A 161 32.62 -7.46 27.17
N TYR A 162 33.93 -7.30 27.37
CA TYR A 162 34.89 -7.27 26.27
C TYR A 162 34.86 -8.57 25.44
N ASP A 163 34.92 -9.72 26.10
CA ASP A 163 34.88 -11.03 25.44
C ASP A 163 33.57 -11.23 24.65
N LEU A 164 32.44 -10.77 25.20
CA LEU A 164 31.15 -10.77 24.51
C LEU A 164 31.14 -9.89 23.27
N LEU A 165 31.63 -8.64 23.39
CA LEU A 165 31.70 -7.71 22.26
C LEU A 165 32.61 -8.24 21.15
N MET A 166 33.73 -8.86 21.49
CA MET A 166 34.62 -9.51 20.52
C MET A 166 33.98 -10.68 19.78
N ALA A 167 33.08 -11.42 20.45
CA ALA A 167 32.37 -12.55 19.85
C ALA A 167 31.03 -12.18 19.19
N THR A 168 30.58 -10.93 19.28
CA THR A 168 29.26 -10.51 18.80
C THR A 168 29.21 -10.50 17.27
N ALA A 169 28.22 -11.19 16.70
CA ALA A 169 27.97 -11.26 15.26
C ALA A 169 27.16 -10.09 14.70
N GLY A 170 26.35 -9.47 15.55
CA GLY A 170 25.63 -8.26 15.22
C GLY A 170 24.92 -7.70 16.43
N ALA A 171 24.37 -6.51 16.31
CA ALA A 171 23.64 -5.86 17.38
C ALA A 171 22.40 -5.15 16.86
N ILE A 172 21.38 -5.08 17.71
CA ILE A 172 20.13 -4.38 17.45
C ILE A 172 19.95 -3.32 18.54
N LYS A 173 19.92 -2.06 18.13
CA LYS A 173 19.64 -0.92 19.01
C LYS A 173 18.13 -0.73 19.15
N VAL A 174 17.65 -0.68 20.39
CA VAL A 174 16.26 -0.33 20.70
C VAL A 174 16.02 1.17 20.47
N ASN A 175 14.83 1.53 20.01
CA ASN A 175 14.41 2.92 19.83
C ASN A 175 14.56 3.74 21.11
N SER A 176 15.31 4.84 21.00
CA SER A 176 15.61 5.77 22.08
C SER A 176 14.35 6.40 22.72
N SER A 177 13.20 6.39 22.05
CA SER A 177 11.91 6.87 22.60
C SER A 177 11.24 5.90 23.57
N CYS A 178 11.78 4.69 23.75
CA CYS A 178 11.18 3.69 24.63
C CYS A 178 11.47 3.97 26.12
N ASN A 179 10.45 4.38 26.86
CA ASN A 179 10.54 4.60 28.33
C ASN A 179 10.71 3.30 29.14
N ALA A 180 10.66 2.11 28.50
CA ALA A 180 10.73 0.81 29.14
C ALA A 180 11.67 -0.15 28.36
N PRO A 181 13.00 0.06 28.40
CA PRO A 181 13.96 -0.67 27.57
C PRO A 181 13.87 -2.19 27.71
N TRP A 182 13.66 -2.70 28.93
CA TRP A 182 13.51 -4.14 29.17
C TRP A 182 12.29 -4.75 28.48
N LYS A 183 11.15 -4.05 28.46
CA LYS A 183 9.94 -4.54 27.76
C LYS A 183 10.15 -4.56 26.25
N ALA A 184 10.85 -3.57 25.70
CA ALA A 184 11.21 -3.57 24.29
C ALA A 184 12.17 -4.73 23.97
N LEU A 185 13.17 -4.98 24.82
CA LEU A 185 14.08 -6.13 24.69
C LEU A 185 13.36 -7.48 24.77
N ASP A 186 12.31 -7.59 25.60
CA ASP A 186 11.44 -8.77 25.70
C ASP A 186 10.65 -8.98 24.39
N ARG A 187 10.06 -7.93 23.81
CA ARG A 187 9.38 -8.01 22.51
C ARG A 187 10.35 -8.32 21.37
N LEU A 188 11.52 -7.69 21.39
CA LEU A 188 12.60 -7.96 20.44
C LEU A 188 13.12 -9.39 20.50
N GLU A 189 12.98 -10.07 21.64
CA GLU A 189 13.33 -11.48 21.74
C GLU A 189 12.36 -12.37 20.95
N TYR A 190 11.08 -11.98 20.86
CA TYR A 190 10.12 -12.65 19.97
C TYR A 190 10.49 -12.43 18.51
N GLU A 191 10.78 -11.18 18.13
CA GLU A 191 11.22 -10.83 16.77
C GLU A 191 12.54 -11.49 16.40
N PHE A 192 13.48 -11.62 17.34
CA PHE A 192 14.73 -12.36 17.12
C PHE A 192 14.48 -13.80 16.68
N ARG A 193 13.56 -14.51 17.33
CA ARG A 193 13.22 -15.89 16.97
C ARG A 193 12.50 -15.97 15.63
N ASN A 194 11.55 -15.06 15.42
CA ASN A 194 10.80 -14.98 14.17
C ASN A 194 11.72 -14.68 12.97
N ARG A 195 12.64 -13.72 13.14
CA ARG A 195 13.44 -13.15 12.06
C ARG A 195 14.76 -13.88 11.85
N LEU A 196 15.43 -14.42 12.87
CA LEU A 196 16.74 -15.07 12.71
C LEU A 196 16.69 -16.60 12.83
N GLY A 197 15.52 -17.21 12.61
CA GLY A 197 15.33 -18.68 12.56
C GLY A 197 15.95 -19.40 11.35
N LEU A 198 16.95 -18.80 10.70
CA LEU A 198 17.66 -19.36 9.55
C LEU A 198 19.11 -19.73 9.89
N ARG A 199 19.79 -20.42 8.97
CA ARG A 199 21.20 -20.79 9.14
C ARG A 199 22.12 -19.65 8.70
N LEU A 200 22.41 -18.75 9.63
CA LEU A 200 23.33 -17.62 9.45
C LEU A 200 24.80 -18.05 9.32
N LEU A 201 25.14 -19.21 9.88
CA LEU A 201 26.47 -19.79 9.89
C LEU A 201 26.42 -21.20 9.28
N LEU A 202 27.30 -21.48 8.33
CA LEU A 202 27.46 -22.82 7.73
C LEU A 202 28.71 -23.53 8.25
N PRO A 203 28.69 -24.86 8.43
CA PRO A 203 29.82 -25.58 8.97
C PRO A 203 31.00 -25.70 7.99
N LYS A 204 30.76 -25.54 6.68
CA LYS A 204 31.77 -25.66 5.63
C LYS A 204 32.27 -24.27 5.20
N PRO A 205 33.56 -24.14 4.84
CA PRO A 205 34.08 -22.92 4.23
C PRO A 205 33.31 -22.52 2.97
N ILE A 206 33.07 -21.23 2.83
CA ILE A 206 32.42 -20.64 1.64
C ILE A 206 33.53 -20.17 0.70
N PRO A 207 33.70 -20.78 -0.49
CA PRO A 207 34.70 -20.33 -1.44
C PRO A 207 34.31 -18.97 -2.01
N ARG A 208 35.31 -18.12 -2.26
CA ARG A 208 35.13 -16.88 -3.03
C ARG A 208 34.85 -17.25 -4.48
N LYS A 209 33.83 -16.64 -5.08
CA LYS A 209 33.29 -16.98 -6.40
C LYS A 209 33.10 -15.72 -7.24
N ARG A 210 33.13 -15.84 -8.57
CA ARG A 210 32.86 -14.75 -9.52
C ARG A 210 31.59 -14.98 -10.32
N VAL A 211 30.75 -13.95 -10.43
CA VAL A 211 29.56 -13.97 -11.26
C VAL A 211 29.64 -12.93 -12.37
N GLY A 212 29.37 -13.36 -13.60
CA GLY A 212 29.14 -12.48 -14.74
C GLY A 212 27.70 -12.01 -14.80
N LEU A 213 27.47 -10.70 -14.82
CA LEU A 213 26.15 -10.11 -15.01
C LEU A 213 26.08 -9.41 -16.36
N VAL A 214 25.23 -9.93 -17.24
CA VAL A 214 24.97 -9.37 -18.57
C VAL A 214 23.75 -8.45 -18.49
N ARG A 215 23.92 -7.20 -18.93
CA ARG A 215 22.91 -6.14 -18.82
C ARG A 215 22.58 -5.81 -17.36
N CYS A 216 23.47 -5.07 -16.72
CA CYS A 216 23.30 -4.55 -15.37
C CYS A 216 22.21 -3.47 -15.34
N LYS A 217 21.46 -3.42 -14.24
CA LYS A 217 20.48 -2.36 -13.98
C LYS A 217 20.93 -1.52 -12.80
N ASP A 218 20.47 -0.28 -12.77
CA ASP A 218 20.66 0.66 -11.67
C ASP A 218 19.80 0.29 -10.45
N ASP A 219 20.22 -0.80 -9.82
CA ASP A 219 19.59 -1.50 -8.71
C ASP A 219 20.61 -1.64 -7.57
N GLN A 220 20.88 -0.53 -6.87
CA GLN A 220 22.03 -0.38 -5.96
C GLN A 220 22.10 -1.49 -4.91
N MET A 221 21.01 -1.71 -4.17
CA MET A 221 20.96 -2.70 -3.10
C MET A 221 21.19 -4.12 -3.61
N SER A 222 20.77 -4.41 -4.84
CA SER A 222 20.98 -5.72 -5.46
C SER A 222 22.45 -5.93 -5.80
N MET A 223 23.15 -4.88 -6.26
CA MET A 223 24.58 -4.97 -6.53
C MET A 223 25.41 -5.08 -5.24
N GLU A 224 25.04 -4.31 -4.21
CA GLU A 224 25.64 -4.40 -2.87
C GLU A 224 25.46 -5.79 -2.25
N LEU A 225 24.30 -6.43 -2.45
CA LEU A 225 24.05 -7.78 -1.94
C LEU A 225 25.07 -8.81 -2.43
N ILE A 226 25.52 -8.71 -3.69
CA ILE A 226 26.52 -9.64 -4.25
C ILE A 226 27.82 -9.58 -3.43
N ARG A 227 28.25 -8.38 -3.03
CA ARG A 227 29.38 -8.20 -2.12
C ARG A 227 29.08 -8.73 -0.74
N HIS A 228 27.87 -8.55 -0.24
CA HIS A 228 27.44 -9.11 1.05
C HIS A 228 27.36 -10.63 1.07
N LEU A 229 27.32 -11.29 -0.10
CA LEU A 229 27.50 -12.73 -0.28
C LEU A 229 28.98 -13.13 -0.45
N GLY A 230 29.91 -12.18 -0.52
CA GLY A 230 31.33 -12.45 -0.76
C GLY A 230 31.60 -12.95 -2.18
N ILE A 231 30.78 -12.52 -3.14
CA ILE A 231 30.90 -12.87 -4.55
C ILE A 231 31.43 -11.65 -5.30
N ASP A 232 32.35 -11.90 -6.23
CA ASP A 232 32.93 -10.89 -7.09
C ASP A 232 32.06 -10.69 -8.34
N LEU A 233 31.72 -9.44 -8.66
CA LEU A 233 30.87 -9.10 -9.81
C LEU A 233 31.71 -8.71 -11.02
N VAL A 234 31.46 -9.34 -12.17
CA VAL A 234 31.97 -8.96 -13.49
C VAL A 234 30.80 -8.48 -14.33
N VAL A 235 30.88 -7.28 -14.91
CA VAL A 235 29.76 -6.68 -15.66
C VAL A 235 30.02 -6.75 -17.16
N PHE A 236 29.02 -7.19 -17.92
CA PHE A 236 28.99 -7.12 -19.39
C PHE A 236 27.82 -6.22 -19.81
N ASP A 237 28.14 -5.05 -20.38
CA ASP A 237 27.11 -4.07 -20.76
C ASP A 237 27.53 -3.24 -21.97
N ALA A 238 26.62 -2.41 -22.48
CA ALA A 238 26.91 -1.52 -23.60
C ALA A 238 27.99 -0.47 -23.24
N PRO A 239 28.80 -0.02 -24.21
CA PRO A 239 29.67 1.14 -24.01
C PRO A 239 28.89 2.38 -23.54
N GLY A 240 29.48 3.17 -22.65
CA GLY A 240 28.87 4.33 -22.01
C GLY A 240 27.97 4.01 -20.81
N HIS A 241 27.85 2.75 -20.40
CA HIS A 241 27.03 2.35 -19.26
C HIS A 241 27.57 2.94 -17.94
N PHE A 242 26.71 3.22 -16.96
CA PHE A 242 27.09 3.87 -15.69
C PHE A 242 28.07 3.03 -14.84
N MET A 243 28.13 1.71 -15.08
CA MET A 243 29.13 0.84 -14.48
C MET A 243 30.49 0.92 -15.17
N GLU A 244 30.66 1.50 -16.36
CA GLU A 244 31.93 1.46 -17.10
C GLU A 244 33.05 2.28 -16.44
N ASP A 245 32.72 3.45 -15.88
CA ASP A 245 33.72 4.32 -15.26
C ASP A 245 34.32 3.66 -14.02
N SER A 246 35.66 3.47 -14.04
CA SER A 246 36.40 2.86 -12.94
C SER A 246 36.64 3.82 -11.77
N ASN A 247 36.34 5.11 -11.94
CA ASN A 247 36.31 6.11 -10.87
C ASN A 247 34.88 6.55 -10.53
N GLY A 248 33.88 5.94 -11.16
CA GLY A 248 32.48 6.25 -10.93
C GLY A 248 32.00 5.78 -9.55
N ASP A 249 30.85 6.31 -9.11
CA ASP A 249 30.27 6.04 -7.79
C ASP A 249 30.04 4.53 -7.54
N TRP A 250 29.89 3.73 -8.61
CA TRP A 250 29.58 2.30 -8.60
C TRP A 250 30.78 1.39 -8.86
N ALA A 251 31.97 1.95 -9.13
CA ALA A 251 33.15 1.16 -9.51
C ALA A 251 33.52 0.10 -8.45
N HIS A 252 33.31 0.42 -7.18
CA HIS A 252 33.59 -0.46 -6.05
C HIS A 252 32.70 -1.71 -5.99
N LEU A 253 31.59 -1.75 -6.74
CA LEU A 253 30.65 -2.88 -6.74
C LEU A 253 31.08 -4.03 -7.64
N ARG A 254 32.02 -3.79 -8.56
CA ARG A 254 32.48 -4.78 -9.55
C ARG A 254 34.00 -4.92 -9.53
N VAL A 255 34.48 -6.05 -10.03
CA VAL A 255 35.89 -6.33 -10.28
C VAL A 255 36.31 -5.79 -11.64
N SER A 256 35.49 -5.98 -12.67
CA SER A 256 35.76 -5.49 -14.03
C SER A 256 34.47 -5.20 -14.79
N PHE A 257 34.59 -4.37 -15.81
CA PHE A 257 33.54 -4.06 -16.78
C PHE A 257 34.05 -4.41 -18.17
N HIS A 258 33.20 -5.05 -18.96
CA HIS A 258 33.51 -5.50 -20.31
C HIS A 258 32.43 -5.02 -21.28
N PRO A 259 32.76 -4.11 -22.22
CA PRO A 259 31.79 -3.60 -23.16
C PRO A 259 31.35 -4.71 -24.14
N VAL A 260 30.04 -4.89 -24.29
CA VAL A 260 29.41 -5.85 -25.20
C VAL A 260 28.17 -5.21 -25.80
N ASP A 261 28.01 -5.29 -27.13
CA ASP A 261 26.72 -4.97 -27.76
C ASP A 261 25.69 -6.03 -27.36
N LEU A 262 24.61 -5.56 -26.72
CA LEU A 262 23.55 -6.36 -26.12
C LEU A 262 22.40 -6.72 -27.06
N ASN A 263 22.52 -6.44 -28.37
CA ASN A 263 21.51 -6.86 -29.34
C ASN A 263 21.41 -8.40 -29.37
N PRO A 264 20.22 -9.01 -29.21
CA PRO A 264 20.05 -10.48 -29.17
C PRO A 264 20.11 -11.12 -30.57
N ASP A 265 21.02 -10.67 -31.43
CA ASP A 265 21.21 -11.22 -32.76
C ASP A 265 21.85 -12.62 -32.74
N LYS A 266 22.06 -13.20 -33.93
CA LYS A 266 22.65 -14.54 -34.08
C LYS A 266 24.11 -14.64 -33.60
N ASP A 267 24.83 -13.51 -33.54
CA ASP A 267 26.27 -13.46 -33.24
C ASP A 267 26.52 -13.11 -31.75
N PHE A 268 25.48 -12.73 -31.01
CA PHE A 268 25.55 -12.38 -29.58
C PHE A 268 26.26 -13.43 -28.71
N VAL A 269 26.01 -14.73 -28.96
CA VAL A 269 26.57 -15.84 -28.17
C VAL A 269 28.08 -15.90 -28.32
N GLU A 270 28.57 -15.85 -29.56
CA GLU A 270 30.01 -15.83 -29.85
C GLU A 270 30.65 -14.56 -29.27
N ARG A 271 30.01 -13.40 -29.47
CA ARG A 271 30.47 -12.11 -28.96
C ARG A 271 30.68 -12.11 -27.45
N LEU A 272 29.69 -12.57 -26.69
CA LEU A 272 29.77 -12.64 -25.24
C LEU A 272 30.78 -13.70 -24.78
N HIS A 273 30.81 -14.88 -25.42
CA HIS A 273 31.76 -15.95 -25.09
C HIS A 273 33.22 -15.50 -25.25
N LEU A 274 33.56 -14.84 -26.36
CA LEU A 274 34.92 -14.36 -26.64
C LEU A 274 35.45 -13.41 -25.56
N VAL A 275 34.56 -12.59 -24.99
CA VAL A 275 34.90 -11.63 -23.93
C VAL A 275 34.93 -12.31 -22.56
N ALA A 276 34.10 -13.32 -22.32
CA ALA A 276 33.95 -13.98 -21.02
C ALA A 276 34.94 -15.13 -20.75
N LYS A 277 35.45 -15.81 -21.79
CA LYS A 277 36.18 -17.09 -21.66
C LYS A 277 37.40 -17.08 -20.73
N ASP A 278 38.14 -15.97 -20.67
CA ASP A 278 39.38 -15.88 -19.88
C ASP A 278 39.16 -15.24 -18.50
N LEU A 279 37.91 -14.90 -18.16
CA LEU A 279 37.56 -14.20 -16.91
C LEU A 279 37.34 -15.15 -15.73
N ASN A 280 37.43 -16.47 -15.96
CA ASN A 280 37.38 -17.50 -14.92
C ASN A 280 36.13 -17.35 -14.01
N LEU A 281 34.98 -17.14 -14.63
CA LEU A 281 33.70 -17.01 -13.94
C LEU A 281 33.29 -18.35 -13.28
N ASP A 282 32.50 -18.28 -12.22
CA ASP A 282 31.85 -19.46 -11.61
C ASP A 282 30.35 -19.53 -11.98
N GLY A 283 29.83 -18.48 -12.60
CA GLY A 283 28.46 -18.39 -13.11
C GLY A 283 28.30 -17.15 -13.98
N ILE A 284 27.35 -17.19 -14.91
CA ILE A 284 26.96 -16.03 -15.73
C ILE A 284 25.43 -15.97 -15.83
N THR A 285 24.85 -14.78 -15.71
CA THR A 285 23.39 -14.60 -15.74
C THR A 285 22.97 -13.23 -16.27
N THR A 286 21.67 -13.07 -16.50
CA THR A 286 21.02 -11.81 -16.86
C THR A 286 19.62 -11.76 -16.24
N ARG A 287 19.08 -10.55 -16.03
CA ARG A 287 17.65 -10.32 -15.70
C ARG A 287 16.86 -9.79 -16.89
N PHE A 288 17.39 -9.96 -18.10
CA PHE A 288 16.75 -9.53 -19.33
C PHE A 288 16.34 -10.75 -20.14
N ASP A 289 15.04 -11.03 -20.14
CA ASP A 289 14.48 -12.30 -20.64
C ASP A 289 14.90 -12.64 -22.08
N PRO A 290 14.96 -11.68 -23.03
CA PRO A 290 15.42 -11.98 -24.40
C PRO A 290 16.88 -12.46 -24.50
N LEU A 291 17.69 -12.32 -23.45
CA LEU A 291 19.06 -12.82 -23.40
C LEU A 291 19.22 -14.08 -22.55
N LEU A 292 18.21 -14.55 -21.83
CA LEU A 292 18.35 -15.70 -20.91
C LEU A 292 18.82 -16.96 -21.63
N GLU A 293 18.19 -17.33 -22.75
CA GLU A 293 18.60 -18.49 -23.55
C GLU A 293 20.05 -18.34 -24.03
N LYS A 294 20.40 -17.20 -24.63
CA LYS A 294 21.74 -16.97 -25.19
C LYS A 294 22.82 -16.94 -24.11
N VAL A 295 22.55 -16.35 -22.95
CA VAL A 295 23.46 -16.37 -21.81
C VAL A 295 23.63 -17.78 -21.25
N ALA A 296 22.57 -18.59 -21.24
CA ALA A 296 22.66 -20.01 -20.89
C ALA A 296 23.50 -20.81 -21.89
N GLN A 297 23.43 -20.50 -23.19
CA GLN A 297 24.31 -21.10 -24.21
C GLN A 297 25.78 -20.76 -23.92
N VAL A 298 26.08 -19.49 -23.59
CA VAL A 298 27.44 -19.09 -23.20
C VAL A 298 27.88 -19.79 -21.91
N ALA A 299 27.01 -19.93 -20.91
CA ALA A 299 27.31 -20.70 -19.70
C ALA A 299 27.73 -22.14 -20.04
N GLY A 300 27.02 -22.79 -20.97
CA GLY A 300 27.38 -24.13 -21.47
C GLY A 300 28.74 -24.17 -22.17
N LEU A 301 29.06 -23.19 -23.02
CA LEU A 301 30.37 -23.07 -23.68
C LEU A 301 31.53 -22.82 -22.69
N LEU A 302 31.22 -22.24 -21.53
CA LEU A 302 32.17 -21.98 -20.45
C LEU A 302 32.18 -23.07 -19.37
N GLU A 303 31.42 -24.16 -19.56
CA GLU A 303 31.26 -25.25 -18.59
C GLU A 303 30.75 -24.77 -17.20
N LEU A 304 29.92 -23.72 -17.19
CA LEU A 304 29.33 -23.14 -15.98
C LEU A 304 27.97 -23.75 -15.63
N PRO A 305 27.54 -23.71 -14.35
CA PRO A 305 26.23 -24.21 -13.94
C PRO A 305 25.06 -23.49 -14.65
N SER A 306 24.29 -24.20 -15.46
CA SER A 306 23.10 -23.66 -16.12
C SER A 306 22.05 -24.75 -16.35
N THR A 307 20.78 -24.32 -16.48
CA THR A 307 19.76 -25.18 -17.11
C THR A 307 20.05 -25.26 -18.60
N ASP A 308 19.61 -26.34 -19.26
CA ASP A 308 19.63 -26.44 -20.72
C ASP A 308 19.05 -25.16 -21.37
N PRO A 309 19.78 -24.53 -22.30
CA PRO A 309 19.33 -23.27 -22.91
C PRO A 309 17.97 -23.35 -23.57
N SER A 310 17.60 -24.49 -24.16
CA SER A 310 16.30 -24.69 -24.82
C SER A 310 15.13 -24.52 -23.84
N VAL A 311 15.33 -24.84 -22.56
CA VAL A 311 14.31 -24.68 -21.51
C VAL A 311 14.05 -23.19 -21.23
N PHE A 312 15.09 -22.35 -21.26
CA PHE A 312 14.92 -20.89 -21.22
C PHE A 312 14.24 -20.35 -22.48
N GLY A 313 14.59 -20.89 -23.66
CA GLY A 313 13.94 -20.52 -24.92
C GLY A 313 12.45 -20.82 -24.93
N ILE A 314 12.04 -21.97 -24.37
CA ILE A 314 10.63 -22.33 -24.21
C ILE A 314 9.92 -21.37 -23.24
N ALA A 315 10.51 -21.12 -22.07
CA ALA A 315 9.85 -20.32 -21.03
C ALA A 315 9.71 -18.84 -21.40
N THR A 316 10.73 -18.25 -22.03
CA THR A 316 10.75 -16.83 -22.42
C THR A 316 9.99 -16.54 -23.72
N ASN A 317 9.53 -17.58 -24.41
CA ASN A 317 8.61 -17.46 -25.54
C ASN A 317 7.20 -17.88 -25.11
N LYS A 318 6.30 -16.92 -24.95
CA LYS A 318 4.93 -17.13 -24.45
C LYS A 318 4.15 -18.17 -25.26
N TYR A 319 4.36 -18.23 -26.58
CA TYR A 319 3.73 -19.22 -27.43
C TYR A 319 4.28 -20.63 -27.16
N LEU A 320 5.61 -20.79 -27.15
CA LEU A 320 6.23 -22.09 -26.85
C LEU A 320 5.89 -22.58 -25.44
N ALA A 321 5.87 -21.69 -24.45
CA ALA A 321 5.41 -21.99 -23.10
C ALA A 321 3.98 -22.54 -23.12
N ARG A 322 3.04 -21.87 -23.80
CA ARG A 322 1.65 -22.35 -23.93
C ARG A 322 1.54 -23.72 -24.60
N ILE A 323 2.37 -24.00 -25.61
CA ILE A 323 2.42 -25.31 -26.26
C ILE A 323 2.99 -26.38 -25.32
N ALA A 324 3.99 -26.05 -24.50
CA ALA A 324 4.59 -26.98 -23.54
C ALA A 324 3.68 -27.27 -22.32
N VAL A 325 2.87 -26.30 -21.90
CA VAL A 325 1.90 -26.42 -20.80
C VAL A 325 0.49 -25.98 -21.26
N PRO A 326 -0.26 -26.85 -21.98
CA PRO A 326 -1.60 -26.51 -22.44
C PRO A 326 -2.60 -26.40 -21.28
N GLU A 327 -3.40 -25.34 -21.24
CA GLU A 327 -4.40 -25.10 -20.17
C GLU A 327 -5.80 -25.66 -20.49
N ASP A 328 -6.29 -25.53 -21.74
CA ASP A 328 -7.70 -25.84 -22.08
C ASP A 328 -7.88 -26.86 -23.20
N GLY A 329 -7.06 -27.91 -23.22
CA GLY A 329 -7.31 -29.11 -24.02
C GLY A 329 -7.15 -29.00 -25.54
N GLN A 330 -7.41 -27.85 -26.19
CA GLN A 330 -7.12 -27.59 -27.62
C GLN A 330 -7.55 -26.21 -28.17
N ASN A 331 -7.89 -25.21 -27.34
CA ASN A 331 -7.93 -23.82 -27.84
C ASN A 331 -6.49 -23.34 -28.04
N ALA A 332 -5.90 -23.77 -29.16
CA ALA A 332 -4.52 -23.52 -29.52
C ALA A 332 -4.31 -22.02 -29.63
N ALA A 333 -3.40 -21.48 -28.81
CA ALA A 333 -2.87 -20.15 -29.09
C ALA A 333 -2.47 -20.07 -30.57
N ILE A 334 -2.78 -18.95 -31.20
CA ILE A 334 -2.44 -18.72 -32.60
C ILE A 334 -1.13 -17.93 -32.61
N CYS A 335 -0.23 -18.30 -33.50
CA CYS A 335 1.01 -17.56 -33.75
C CYS A 335 1.03 -17.06 -35.19
N VAL A 336 1.31 -15.77 -35.38
CA VAL A 336 1.47 -15.07 -36.66
C VAL A 336 2.60 -14.06 -36.55
N SER A 337 3.27 -13.74 -37.65
CA SER A 337 4.36 -12.75 -37.68
C SER A 337 3.88 -11.34 -38.08
N THR A 338 2.76 -11.23 -38.80
CA THR A 338 2.29 -9.95 -39.36
C THR A 338 0.77 -9.82 -39.37
N ARG A 339 0.28 -8.57 -39.50
CA ARG A 339 -1.14 -8.27 -39.77
C ARG A 339 -1.64 -8.95 -41.04
N GLN A 340 -0.86 -8.89 -42.12
CA GLN A 340 -1.23 -9.48 -43.41
C GLN A 340 -1.45 -10.99 -43.30
N GLU A 341 -0.56 -11.70 -42.61
CA GLU A 341 -0.71 -13.14 -42.37
C GLU A 341 -2.01 -13.44 -41.59
N MET A 342 -2.35 -12.60 -40.61
CA MET A 342 -3.60 -12.74 -39.86
C MET A 342 -4.83 -12.54 -40.75
N GLU A 343 -4.83 -11.51 -41.61
CA GLU A 343 -5.90 -11.25 -42.58
C GLU A 343 -6.08 -12.43 -43.55
N GLU A 344 -4.97 -13.00 -44.05
CA GLU A 344 -4.99 -14.16 -44.94
C GLU A 344 -5.59 -15.39 -44.27
N ARG A 345 -5.23 -15.67 -43.01
CA ARG A 345 -5.76 -16.81 -42.25
C ARG A 345 -7.23 -16.63 -41.84
N LEU A 346 -7.67 -15.41 -41.55
CA LEU A 346 -9.09 -15.10 -41.30
C LEU A 346 -9.92 -15.24 -42.58
N GLY A 347 -9.35 -14.88 -43.73
CA GLY A 347 -9.99 -14.97 -45.05
C GLY A 347 -9.99 -16.37 -45.68
N ASP A 348 -9.29 -17.35 -45.09
CA ASP A 348 -9.20 -18.71 -45.64
C ASP A 348 -10.56 -19.43 -45.60
N ARG A 349 -11.20 -19.51 -46.77
CA ARG A 349 -12.50 -20.20 -46.93
C ARG A 349 -12.42 -21.72 -46.78
N THR A 350 -11.22 -22.30 -46.89
CA THR A 350 -11.01 -23.75 -46.80
C THR A 350 -10.74 -24.20 -45.37
N ARG A 351 -10.10 -23.34 -44.56
CA ARG A 351 -9.79 -23.57 -43.15
C ARG A 351 -9.98 -22.27 -42.33
N PRO A 352 -11.23 -21.80 -42.15
CA PRO A 352 -11.47 -20.54 -41.47
C PRO A 352 -11.03 -20.64 -40.00
N LEU A 353 -10.24 -19.65 -39.55
CA LEU A 353 -9.94 -19.49 -38.14
C LEU A 353 -11.22 -19.12 -37.38
N GLN A 354 -11.64 -19.98 -36.46
CA GLN A 354 -12.76 -19.70 -35.55
C GLN A 354 -12.19 -19.06 -34.27
N ILE A 355 -12.39 -17.76 -34.12
CA ILE A 355 -11.93 -16.99 -32.95
C ILE A 355 -13.11 -16.66 -32.06
N THR A 356 -13.04 -17.09 -30.80
CA THR A 356 -13.99 -16.70 -29.76
C THR A 356 -13.42 -15.49 -29.02
N TYR A 357 -14.05 -14.34 -29.18
CA TYR A 357 -13.70 -13.12 -28.46
C TYR A 357 -14.30 -13.09 -27.05
N PRO A 358 -13.69 -12.38 -26.08
CA PRO A 358 -12.46 -11.59 -26.22
C PRO A 358 -11.17 -12.43 -26.28
N VAL A 359 -10.16 -11.90 -26.97
CA VAL A 359 -8.81 -12.48 -27.04
C VAL A 359 -7.77 -11.47 -26.53
N VAL A 360 -6.65 -11.98 -26.03
CA VAL A 360 -5.44 -11.22 -25.73
C VAL A 360 -4.44 -11.45 -26.85
N VAL A 361 -3.90 -10.35 -27.38
CA VAL A 361 -2.85 -10.33 -28.39
C VAL A 361 -1.57 -9.85 -27.73
N LYS A 362 -0.48 -10.60 -27.87
CA LYS A 362 0.79 -10.30 -27.19
C LYS A 362 2.01 -10.68 -28.02
N PRO A 363 3.11 -9.92 -27.97
CA PRO A 363 4.39 -10.38 -28.47
C PRO A 363 4.80 -11.71 -27.83
N THR A 364 5.32 -12.65 -28.62
CA THR A 364 5.83 -13.94 -28.11
C THR A 364 7.01 -13.74 -27.16
N GLN A 365 7.84 -12.73 -27.42
CA GLN A 365 8.94 -12.28 -26.57
C GLN A 365 8.78 -10.79 -26.29
N GLY A 366 9.02 -10.36 -25.04
CA GLY A 366 8.81 -8.97 -24.66
C GLY A 366 9.04 -8.71 -23.18
N ARG A 367 8.59 -7.55 -22.70
CA ARG A 367 8.66 -7.14 -21.29
C ARG A 367 7.60 -6.08 -20.97
N SER A 368 7.31 -5.90 -19.67
CA SER A 368 6.50 -4.78 -19.14
C SER A 368 5.14 -4.63 -19.83
N SER A 369 4.54 -5.76 -20.24
CA SER A 369 3.27 -5.79 -20.98
C SER A 369 3.23 -4.90 -22.24
N PHE A 370 4.38 -4.58 -22.83
CA PHE A 370 4.44 -3.75 -24.05
C PHE A 370 3.81 -4.49 -25.23
N GLY A 371 2.90 -3.81 -25.92
CA GLY A 371 2.17 -4.36 -27.06
C GLY A 371 1.14 -5.43 -26.71
N VAL A 372 0.80 -5.62 -25.42
CA VAL A 372 -0.22 -6.58 -24.97
C VAL A 372 -1.59 -5.89 -24.90
N VAL A 373 -2.57 -6.37 -25.67
CA VAL A 373 -3.88 -5.71 -25.82
C VAL A 373 -5.02 -6.74 -25.88
N LYS A 374 -6.16 -6.43 -25.25
CA LYS A 374 -7.42 -7.18 -25.39
C LYS A 374 -8.18 -6.71 -26.63
N ALA A 375 -8.53 -7.64 -27.51
CA ALA A 375 -9.36 -7.40 -28.68
C ALA A 375 -10.75 -8.03 -28.49
N LEU A 376 -11.80 -7.24 -28.74
CA LEU A 376 -13.20 -7.70 -28.62
C LEU A 376 -13.81 -8.17 -29.94
N ASN A 377 -13.15 -7.90 -31.07
CA ASN A 377 -13.63 -8.21 -32.41
C ASN A 377 -12.46 -8.26 -33.41
N GLU A 378 -12.78 -8.63 -34.65
CA GLU A 378 -11.80 -8.82 -35.73
C GLU A 378 -11.02 -7.55 -36.08
N CYS A 379 -11.67 -6.38 -36.10
CA CYS A 379 -10.99 -5.12 -36.37
C CYS A 379 -9.95 -4.81 -35.29
N GLU A 380 -10.35 -4.90 -34.02
CA GLU A 380 -9.45 -4.69 -32.87
C GLU A 380 -8.30 -5.71 -32.87
N LEU A 381 -8.56 -6.96 -33.30
CA LEU A 381 -7.55 -8.00 -33.39
C LEU A 381 -6.45 -7.66 -34.41
N LEU A 382 -6.83 -7.21 -35.61
CA LEU A 382 -5.85 -6.86 -36.65
C LEU A 382 -4.95 -5.69 -36.22
N ASP A 383 -5.54 -4.68 -35.60
CA ASP A 383 -4.80 -3.52 -35.07
C ASP A 383 -3.87 -3.93 -33.92
N ALA A 384 -4.31 -4.83 -33.05
CA ALA A 384 -3.50 -5.36 -31.96
C ALA A 384 -2.33 -6.23 -32.48
N VAL A 385 -2.53 -7.02 -33.54
CA VAL A 385 -1.46 -7.82 -34.17
C VAL A 385 -0.40 -6.91 -34.78
N GLU A 386 -0.79 -5.87 -35.52
CA GLU A 386 0.14 -4.90 -36.08
C GLU A 386 0.97 -4.22 -34.99
N ARG A 387 0.32 -3.83 -33.89
CA ARG A 387 0.97 -3.24 -32.72
C ARG A 387 1.99 -4.19 -32.09
N ALA A 388 1.59 -5.42 -31.79
CA ALA A 388 2.46 -6.41 -31.15
C ALA A 388 3.66 -6.77 -32.05
N ALA A 389 3.44 -6.91 -33.36
CA ALA A 389 4.51 -7.20 -34.33
C ALA A 389 5.51 -6.03 -34.45
N SER A 390 5.08 -4.79 -34.23
CA SER A 390 5.97 -3.62 -34.26
C SER A 390 6.94 -3.51 -33.07
N PHE A 391 6.73 -4.30 -32.02
CA PHE A 391 7.61 -4.31 -30.84
C PHE A 391 9.05 -4.68 -31.23
N ILE A 392 10.03 -4.02 -30.62
CA ILE A 392 11.46 -4.30 -30.82
C ILE A 392 11.99 -5.00 -29.56
N VAL A 393 12.42 -6.25 -29.71
CA VAL A 393 12.89 -7.09 -28.59
C VAL A 393 14.27 -6.63 -28.09
N GLY A 394 15.15 -6.21 -29.00
CA GLY A 394 16.54 -5.85 -28.71
C GLY A 394 16.76 -4.45 -28.10
N CYS A 395 18.03 -4.06 -28.00
CA CYS A 395 18.44 -2.73 -27.48
C CYS A 395 18.47 -1.62 -28.55
N GLY A 396 18.00 -1.90 -29.77
CA GLY A 396 18.09 -0.99 -30.92
C GLY A 396 19.52 -0.91 -31.47
N GLY A 397 19.86 -1.85 -32.36
CA GLY A 397 21.11 -1.89 -33.14
C GLY A 397 20.89 -1.63 -34.63
N GLU A 398 21.84 -2.00 -35.49
CA GLU A 398 21.70 -1.87 -36.96
C GLU A 398 20.51 -2.64 -37.53
N MET A 399 20.06 -3.70 -36.86
CA MET A 399 18.87 -4.46 -37.21
C MET A 399 17.90 -4.54 -36.02
N ASN A 400 16.65 -4.15 -36.27
CA ASN A 400 15.55 -4.36 -35.33
C ASN A 400 15.12 -5.82 -35.37
N ILE A 401 14.99 -6.42 -34.18
CA ILE A 401 14.47 -7.78 -34.01
C ILE A 401 13.04 -7.66 -33.52
N HIS A 402 12.11 -8.16 -34.34
CA HIS A 402 10.68 -8.18 -34.07
C HIS A 402 10.26 -9.58 -33.62
N PRO A 403 9.37 -9.71 -32.62
CA PRO A 403 8.85 -10.99 -32.19
C PRO A 403 7.68 -11.43 -33.09
N ASP A 404 7.40 -12.73 -33.11
CA ASP A 404 6.09 -13.20 -33.54
C ASP A 404 5.00 -12.76 -32.54
N VAL A 405 3.74 -12.84 -32.94
CA VAL A 405 2.58 -12.44 -32.16
C VAL A 405 1.76 -13.66 -31.78
N MET A 406 1.48 -13.79 -30.49
CA MET A 406 0.60 -14.79 -29.91
C MET A 406 -0.80 -14.22 -29.69
N ILE A 407 -1.83 -14.97 -30.05
CA ILE A 407 -3.24 -14.68 -29.76
C ILE A 407 -3.82 -15.83 -28.95
N GLU A 408 -4.46 -15.50 -27.83
CA GLU A 408 -5.10 -16.49 -26.95
C GLU A 408 -6.41 -15.97 -26.34
N PRO A 409 -7.29 -16.83 -25.84
CA PRO A 409 -8.50 -16.38 -25.15
C PRO A 409 -8.16 -15.48 -23.96
N TYR A 410 -8.92 -14.39 -23.81
CA TYR A 410 -8.88 -13.63 -22.56
C TYR A 410 -9.49 -14.47 -21.44
N VAL A 411 -8.82 -14.48 -20.30
CA VAL A 411 -9.25 -15.20 -19.11
C VAL A 411 -9.66 -14.21 -18.05
N ASP A 412 -10.91 -14.30 -17.61
CA ASP A 412 -11.40 -13.47 -16.52
C ASP A 412 -11.07 -14.07 -15.14
N GLY A 413 -10.88 -13.20 -14.16
CA GLY A 413 -10.53 -13.53 -12.78
C GLY A 413 -9.37 -12.69 -12.24
N PRO A 414 -9.15 -12.69 -10.91
CA PRO A 414 -8.03 -12.00 -10.31
C PRO A 414 -6.70 -12.45 -10.91
N GLU A 415 -5.87 -11.48 -11.29
CA GLU A 415 -4.49 -11.70 -11.67
C GLU A 415 -3.58 -11.65 -10.44
N VAL A 416 -2.63 -12.57 -10.39
CA VAL A 416 -1.64 -12.69 -9.33
C VAL A 416 -0.27 -13.00 -9.90
N ASP A 417 0.73 -12.54 -9.17
CA ASP A 417 2.10 -12.96 -9.40
C ASP A 417 2.48 -13.97 -8.32
N ILE A 418 3.27 -14.96 -8.70
CA ILE A 418 3.86 -15.92 -7.79
C ILE A 418 5.37 -15.96 -7.99
N ASN A 419 6.09 -15.73 -6.90
CA ASN A 419 7.54 -15.85 -6.86
C ASN A 419 7.92 -17.19 -6.22
N ILE A 420 8.81 -17.96 -6.86
CA ILE A 420 9.21 -19.31 -6.42
C ILE A 420 10.73 -19.41 -6.38
N ALA A 421 11.29 -19.90 -5.26
CA ALA A 421 12.67 -20.36 -5.17
C ALA A 421 12.70 -21.89 -5.06
N MET A 422 13.33 -22.55 -6.04
CA MET A 422 13.32 -24.00 -6.18
C MET A 422 14.73 -24.57 -6.36
N TRP A 423 15.01 -25.70 -5.73
CA TRP A 423 16.26 -26.46 -5.88
C TRP A 423 15.98 -27.95 -6.04
N GLU A 424 16.44 -28.54 -7.14
CA GLU A 424 16.24 -29.96 -7.51
C GLU A 424 14.77 -30.42 -7.38
N GLY A 425 13.84 -29.60 -7.88
CA GLY A 425 12.41 -29.82 -7.85
C GLY A 425 11.73 -29.56 -6.50
N GLN A 426 12.51 -29.30 -5.44
CA GLN A 426 11.99 -28.91 -4.14
C GLN A 426 11.81 -27.39 -4.07
N VAL A 427 10.57 -26.93 -3.89
CA VAL A 427 10.27 -25.52 -3.60
C VAL A 427 10.65 -25.22 -2.16
N LEU A 428 11.54 -24.25 -1.97
CA LEU A 428 12.07 -23.85 -0.67
C LEU A 428 11.43 -22.57 -0.14
N PHE A 429 10.92 -21.74 -1.03
CA PHE A 429 10.13 -20.56 -0.73
C PHE A 429 9.19 -20.26 -1.89
N TYR A 430 7.99 -19.80 -1.57
CA TYR A 430 7.12 -19.13 -2.52
C TYR A 430 6.28 -18.07 -1.82
N GLU A 431 5.82 -17.09 -2.58
CA GLU A 431 4.82 -16.12 -2.15
C GLU A 431 3.96 -15.69 -3.34
N VAL A 432 2.72 -15.27 -3.05
CA VAL A 432 1.73 -14.84 -4.03
C VAL A 432 1.36 -13.40 -3.71
N SER A 433 1.34 -12.55 -4.74
CA SER A 433 0.94 -11.14 -4.65
C SER A 433 -0.20 -10.84 -5.61
N ASP A 434 -1.06 -9.91 -5.21
CA ASP A 434 -2.18 -9.43 -6.01
C ASP A 434 -1.68 -8.45 -7.08
N ASN A 435 -2.04 -8.68 -8.35
CA ASN A 435 -1.80 -7.73 -9.44
C ASN A 435 -3.13 -7.04 -9.81
N ALA A 436 -3.19 -5.72 -9.61
CA ALA A 436 -4.43 -4.98 -9.71
C ALA A 436 -4.89 -4.86 -11.18
N PRO A 437 -6.22 -4.77 -11.41
CA PRO A 437 -6.79 -4.62 -12.74
C PRO A 437 -6.19 -3.47 -13.55
N THR A 438 -6.01 -3.77 -14.82
CA THR A 438 -5.49 -2.87 -15.86
C THR A 438 -6.64 -2.36 -16.75
N ALA A 439 -6.32 -1.54 -17.76
CA ALA A 439 -7.33 -1.11 -18.73
C ALA A 439 -7.89 -2.29 -19.56
N GLY A 440 -7.08 -3.33 -19.78
CA GLY A 440 -7.45 -4.57 -20.46
C GLY A 440 -8.52 -5.39 -19.72
N ASP A 441 -8.66 -5.20 -18.41
CA ASP A 441 -9.65 -5.90 -17.59
C ASP A 441 -11.04 -5.24 -17.62
N SER A 442 -11.14 -4.02 -18.14
CA SER A 442 -12.42 -3.31 -18.24
C SER A 442 -13.14 -3.62 -19.56
N ASP A 443 -14.46 -3.79 -19.47
CA ASP A 443 -15.35 -3.83 -20.63
C ASP A 443 -15.95 -2.44 -20.95
N GLU A 444 -15.63 -1.40 -20.17
CA GLU A 444 -16.13 -0.04 -20.41
C GLU A 444 -15.50 0.56 -21.68
N GLN A 445 -16.34 0.92 -22.66
CA GLN A 445 -15.93 1.64 -23.85
C GLN A 445 -15.63 3.10 -23.51
N SER A 446 -14.39 3.39 -23.11
CA SER A 446 -13.84 4.73 -23.27
C SER A 446 -13.44 4.90 -24.73
N GLU A 447 -14.00 5.89 -25.44
CA GLU A 447 -13.65 6.25 -26.82
C GLU A 447 -12.16 6.61 -27.02
N SER A 448 -11.36 6.65 -25.94
CA SER A 448 -9.97 7.13 -25.96
C SER A 448 -8.95 6.30 -25.16
N ALA A 449 -9.35 5.22 -24.47
CA ALA A 449 -8.42 4.42 -23.67
C ALA A 449 -8.19 3.04 -24.29
N LYS A 450 -6.92 2.69 -24.54
CA LYS A 450 -6.50 1.37 -25.03
C LYS A 450 -6.73 0.31 -23.95
N LYS A 451 -7.20 -0.88 -24.36
CA LYS A 451 -7.42 -2.04 -23.47
C LYS A 451 -6.10 -2.81 -23.28
N ASP A 452 -5.06 -2.12 -22.81
CA ASP A 452 -3.75 -2.69 -22.57
C ASP A 452 -3.60 -3.25 -21.14
N PHE A 453 -2.58 -4.07 -20.96
CA PHE A 453 -2.27 -4.72 -19.67
C PHE A 453 -1.09 -4.05 -18.98
N GLN A 454 -0.95 -2.72 -19.09
CA GLN A 454 0.09 -1.99 -18.36
C GLN A 454 -0.21 -2.00 -16.86
N GLU A 455 0.71 -2.60 -16.11
CA GLU A 455 0.63 -2.77 -14.66
C GLU A 455 0.65 -1.41 -13.94
N ASN A 456 -0.12 -1.31 -12.86
CA ASN A 456 -0.24 -0.09 -12.08
C ASN A 456 0.02 -0.29 -10.58
N LEU A 457 -0.29 -1.47 -10.03
CA LEU A 457 -0.28 -1.72 -8.59
C LEU A 457 -0.14 -3.21 -8.30
N PHE A 458 0.82 -3.53 -7.44
CA PHE A 458 0.95 -4.85 -6.81
C PHE A 458 0.75 -4.75 -5.31
N MET A 459 0.14 -5.77 -4.70
CA MET A 459 -0.06 -5.84 -3.24
C MET A 459 0.45 -7.16 -2.67
N TYR A 460 1.18 -7.07 -1.55
CA TYR A 460 1.84 -8.18 -0.87
C TYR A 460 1.41 -8.19 0.60
N PRO A 461 1.10 -9.35 1.20
CA PRO A 461 0.76 -10.62 0.56
C PRO A 461 -0.57 -10.53 -0.24
N SER A 462 -0.85 -11.53 -1.07
CA SER A 462 -2.16 -11.69 -1.72
C SER A 462 -3.29 -11.85 -0.70
N GLN A 463 -4.44 -11.22 -0.99
CA GLN A 463 -5.69 -11.38 -0.25
C GLN A 463 -6.52 -12.59 -0.71
N LEU A 464 -6.07 -13.36 -1.71
CA LEU A 464 -6.72 -14.62 -2.07
C LEU A 464 -6.77 -15.59 -0.87
N PRO A 465 -7.80 -16.44 -0.75
CA PRO A 465 -7.82 -17.49 0.25
C PRO A 465 -6.62 -18.43 0.09
N GLN A 466 -6.14 -18.97 1.22
CA GLN A 466 -4.99 -19.88 1.24
C GLN A 466 -5.15 -21.09 0.30
N SER A 467 -6.39 -21.56 0.08
CA SER A 467 -6.69 -22.64 -0.86
C SER A 467 -6.42 -22.26 -2.31
N GLU A 468 -6.76 -21.04 -2.72
CA GLU A 468 -6.50 -20.55 -4.08
C GLU A 468 -5.01 -20.22 -4.26
N GLN A 469 -4.36 -19.62 -3.25
CA GLN A 469 -2.90 -19.43 -3.27
C GLN A 469 -2.14 -20.76 -3.39
N ALA A 470 -2.59 -21.81 -2.67
CA ALA A 470 -2.01 -23.14 -2.78
C ALA A 470 -2.24 -23.77 -4.16
N MET A 471 -3.37 -23.50 -4.81
CA MET A 471 -3.68 -23.94 -6.16
C MET A 471 -2.77 -23.27 -7.19
N VAL A 472 -2.60 -21.94 -7.09
CA VAL A 472 -1.64 -21.17 -7.91
C VAL A 472 -0.24 -21.77 -7.79
N TYR A 473 0.22 -21.96 -6.55
CA TYR A 473 1.51 -22.58 -6.27
C TYR A 473 1.67 -23.96 -6.92
N GLN A 474 0.72 -24.87 -6.71
CA GLN A 474 0.82 -26.23 -7.23
C GLN A 474 0.84 -26.25 -8.75
N HIS A 475 -0.06 -25.51 -9.38
CA HIS A 475 -0.19 -25.47 -10.84
C HIS A 475 1.06 -24.86 -11.50
N VAL A 476 1.53 -23.72 -11.01
CA VAL A 476 2.70 -23.02 -11.55
C VAL A 476 3.97 -23.85 -11.34
N ARG A 477 4.15 -24.47 -10.16
CA ARG A 477 5.25 -25.40 -9.92
C ARG A 477 5.26 -26.54 -10.94
N ASP A 478 4.11 -27.17 -11.17
CA ASP A 478 4.00 -28.30 -12.08
C ASP A 478 4.26 -27.88 -13.54
N CYS A 479 3.86 -26.67 -13.93
CA CYS A 479 4.21 -26.08 -15.23
C CYS A 479 5.72 -25.86 -15.38
N ILE A 480 6.37 -25.26 -14.38
CA ILE A 480 7.83 -25.05 -14.36
C ILE A 480 8.57 -26.40 -14.49
N LEU A 481 8.13 -27.42 -13.76
CA LEU A 481 8.70 -28.77 -13.83
C LEU A 481 8.48 -29.41 -15.20
N ARG A 482 7.30 -29.22 -15.81
CA ARG A 482 6.97 -29.77 -17.14
C ARG A 482 7.80 -29.13 -18.25
N ILE A 483 8.06 -27.82 -18.18
CA ILE A 483 8.92 -27.13 -19.14
C ILE A 483 10.37 -27.63 -19.07
N GLY A 484 10.82 -28.07 -17.89
CA GLY A 484 12.12 -28.75 -17.73
C GLY A 484 13.00 -28.16 -16.63
N PHE A 485 12.56 -27.10 -15.95
CA PHE A 485 13.31 -26.56 -14.82
C PHE A 485 13.26 -27.48 -13.61
N ARG A 486 14.37 -27.53 -12.88
CA ARG A 486 14.46 -28.18 -11.56
C ARG A 486 15.02 -27.23 -10.49
N THR A 487 15.83 -26.26 -10.90
CA THR A 487 16.51 -25.34 -9.99
C THR A 487 16.48 -23.93 -10.55
N GLY A 488 16.04 -22.95 -9.76
CA GLY A 488 15.91 -21.56 -10.20
C GLY A 488 15.10 -20.69 -9.24
N VAL A 489 15.10 -19.38 -9.55
CA VAL A 489 14.16 -18.41 -9.02
C VAL A 489 13.24 -17.98 -10.17
N PHE A 490 11.94 -17.99 -9.92
CA PHE A 490 10.93 -17.76 -10.93
C PHE A 490 9.95 -16.70 -10.45
N HIS A 491 9.55 -15.83 -11.37
CA HIS A 491 8.48 -14.87 -11.21
C HIS A 491 7.45 -15.20 -12.28
N CYS A 492 6.28 -15.68 -11.89
CA CYS A 492 5.26 -16.14 -12.83
C CYS A 492 3.97 -15.38 -12.61
N GLU A 493 3.22 -15.19 -13.68
CA GLU A 493 1.95 -14.49 -13.68
C GLU A 493 0.84 -15.50 -13.97
N ALA A 494 -0.27 -15.41 -13.25
CA ALA A 494 -1.39 -16.31 -13.42
C ALA A 494 -2.72 -15.60 -13.14
N ARG A 495 -3.80 -16.13 -13.70
CA ARG A 495 -5.17 -15.75 -13.35
C ARG A 495 -5.92 -16.88 -12.67
N VAL A 496 -6.74 -16.52 -11.69
CA VAL A 496 -7.59 -17.46 -10.96
C VAL A 496 -9.01 -17.39 -11.53
N ARG A 497 -9.31 -18.33 -12.43
CA ARG A 497 -10.65 -18.50 -13.01
C ARG A 497 -11.62 -18.92 -11.93
N ASN A 498 -12.86 -18.44 -12.03
CA ASN A 498 -13.93 -18.78 -11.08
C ASN A 498 -13.54 -18.55 -9.61
N SER A 499 -12.55 -17.68 -9.34
CA SER A 499 -12.15 -17.33 -7.97
C SER A 499 -13.35 -16.88 -7.17
N CYS A 500 -13.34 -17.20 -5.88
CA CYS A 500 -14.30 -16.63 -4.93
C CYS A 500 -14.00 -15.16 -4.61
N MET A 501 -12.92 -14.59 -5.14
CA MET A 501 -12.55 -13.19 -5.01
C MET A 501 -12.71 -12.46 -6.35
N HIS A 502 -12.89 -11.14 -6.27
CA HIS A 502 -12.87 -10.24 -7.44
C HIS A 502 -12.39 -8.86 -7.02
N TYR A 503 -11.83 -8.12 -7.97
CA TYR A 503 -11.46 -6.75 -7.71
C TYR A 503 -12.68 -5.83 -7.75
N VAL A 504 -12.82 -5.02 -6.71
CA VAL A 504 -13.83 -3.98 -6.57
C VAL A 504 -13.14 -2.64 -6.57
N LYS A 505 -13.58 -1.75 -7.46
CA LYS A 505 -13.19 -0.34 -7.43
C LYS A 505 -14.19 0.43 -6.60
N GLN A 506 -13.78 0.85 -5.40
CA GLN A 506 -14.63 1.63 -4.52
C GLN A 506 -14.95 3.00 -5.13
N ILE A 507 -16.24 3.24 -5.39
CA ILE A 507 -16.77 4.39 -6.11
C ILE A 507 -16.37 5.75 -5.48
N ASN A 508 -16.16 5.80 -4.16
CA ASN A 508 -15.89 7.05 -3.44
C ASN A 508 -14.40 7.38 -3.27
N THR A 509 -13.55 6.36 -3.25
CA THR A 509 -12.10 6.50 -2.99
C THR A 509 -11.27 6.23 -4.24
N GLY A 510 -11.82 5.51 -5.22
CA GLY A 510 -11.08 4.99 -6.37
C GLY A 510 -10.13 3.85 -6.02
N ILE A 511 -10.12 3.40 -4.76
CA ILE A 511 -9.33 2.27 -4.28
C ILE A 511 -9.79 1.02 -5.01
N ILE A 512 -8.84 0.27 -5.56
CA ILE A 512 -9.08 -1.07 -6.08
C ILE A 512 -8.69 -2.06 -5.00
N ASP A 513 -9.61 -2.96 -4.65
CA ASP A 513 -9.40 -3.95 -3.61
C ASP A 513 -9.91 -5.32 -4.04
N LEU A 514 -9.30 -6.38 -3.52
CA LEU A 514 -9.70 -7.76 -3.78
C LEU A 514 -10.70 -8.19 -2.71
N GLU A 515 -11.97 -8.36 -3.09
CA GLU A 515 -13.08 -8.65 -2.17
C GLU A 515 -13.75 -9.99 -2.50
N SER A 516 -14.31 -10.64 -1.48
CA SER A 516 -15.10 -11.86 -1.64
C SER A 516 -16.35 -11.60 -2.49
N LYS A 517 -16.63 -12.50 -3.44
CA LYS A 517 -17.89 -12.49 -4.18
C LYS A 517 -19.04 -12.90 -3.28
N VAL A 518 -20.15 -12.19 -3.38
CA VAL A 518 -21.40 -12.50 -2.65
C VAL A 518 -22.04 -13.79 -3.18
N GLU A 519 -21.95 -14.01 -4.50
CA GLU A 519 -22.42 -15.21 -5.18
C GLU A 519 -21.23 -16.07 -5.61
N MET A 520 -21.23 -17.33 -5.18
CA MET A 520 -20.18 -18.28 -5.57
C MET A 520 -20.44 -18.79 -6.99
N SER A 521 -19.37 -18.89 -7.80
CA SER A 521 -19.45 -19.54 -9.10
C SER A 521 -19.89 -21.00 -8.93
N GLU A 522 -20.74 -21.49 -9.84
CA GLU A 522 -21.08 -22.93 -9.91
C GLU A 522 -19.86 -23.78 -10.25
N ASN A 523 -18.86 -23.18 -10.91
CA ASN A 523 -17.61 -23.83 -11.30
C ASN A 523 -16.54 -23.66 -10.22
N GLN A 524 -15.72 -24.70 -10.04
CA GLN A 524 -14.58 -24.65 -9.14
C GLN A 524 -13.50 -23.69 -9.65
N PRO A 525 -12.75 -23.03 -8.74
CA PRO A 525 -11.59 -22.24 -9.12
C PRO A 525 -10.57 -23.08 -9.90
N SER A 526 -9.94 -22.47 -10.90
CA SER A 526 -8.83 -23.08 -11.64
C SER A 526 -7.80 -22.01 -12.04
N ILE A 527 -6.57 -22.46 -12.32
CA ILE A 527 -5.45 -21.56 -12.60
C ILE A 527 -5.21 -21.52 -14.10
N PHE A 528 -4.97 -20.32 -14.61
CA PHE A 528 -4.47 -20.11 -15.96
C PHE A 528 -3.11 -19.42 -15.90
N LEU A 529 -2.06 -20.11 -16.30
CA LEU A 529 -0.72 -19.53 -16.40
C LEU A 529 -0.69 -18.50 -17.54
N ILE A 530 -0.21 -17.29 -17.26
CA ILE A 530 0.01 -16.23 -18.24
C ILE A 530 1.44 -16.28 -18.78
N GLU A 531 2.41 -16.29 -17.87
CA GLU A 531 3.83 -16.19 -18.19
C GLU A 531 4.71 -16.82 -17.08
N ILE A 532 5.89 -17.34 -17.49
CA ILE A 532 6.97 -17.76 -16.59
C ILE A 532 8.22 -16.93 -16.90
N ASN A 533 8.59 -16.05 -15.99
CA ASN A 533 9.86 -15.34 -16.04
C ASN A 533 10.90 -16.12 -15.20
N CYS A 534 11.96 -16.63 -15.83
CA CYS A 534 13.00 -17.44 -15.16
C CYS A 534 14.05 -16.58 -14.44
N ARG A 535 13.57 -15.62 -13.65
CA ARG A 535 14.35 -14.64 -12.89
C ARG A 535 13.52 -14.14 -11.69
N PRO A 536 14.15 -13.43 -10.73
CA PRO A 536 13.43 -12.68 -9.71
C PRO A 536 12.49 -11.61 -10.32
N PRO A 537 11.51 -11.11 -9.53
CA PRO A 537 10.68 -9.97 -9.91
C PRO A 537 11.53 -8.68 -10.09
N GLY A 538 10.89 -7.62 -10.56
CA GLY A 538 11.51 -6.30 -10.68
C GLY A 538 12.02 -5.75 -9.34
N TYR A 539 12.95 -4.78 -9.37
CA TYR A 539 13.65 -4.26 -8.19
C TYR A 539 12.73 -3.93 -7.00
N PHE A 540 11.62 -3.23 -7.25
CA PHE A 540 10.69 -2.80 -6.20
C PHE A 540 9.89 -3.98 -5.62
N GLY A 541 9.36 -4.87 -6.47
CA GLY A 541 8.70 -6.10 -6.04
C GLY A 541 9.62 -7.03 -5.28
N LEU A 542 10.88 -7.17 -5.72
CA LEU A 542 11.93 -7.92 -5.03
C LEU A 542 12.10 -7.45 -3.58
N TYR A 543 12.17 -6.14 -3.34
CA TYR A 543 12.33 -5.62 -1.97
C TYR A 543 11.04 -5.64 -1.16
N ALA A 544 9.87 -5.47 -1.78
CA ALA A 544 8.59 -5.71 -1.12
C ALA A 544 8.50 -7.15 -0.58
N THR A 545 8.86 -8.16 -1.39
CA THR A 545 8.96 -9.55 -0.95
C THR A 545 10.03 -9.74 0.13
N THR A 546 11.22 -9.17 -0.06
CA THR A 546 12.36 -9.33 0.87
C THR A 546 12.02 -8.78 2.25
N TRP A 547 11.39 -7.62 2.33
CA TRP A 547 11.05 -6.99 3.61
C TRP A 547 9.83 -7.60 4.27
N ALA A 548 8.83 -8.04 3.49
CA ALA A 548 7.67 -8.72 4.03
C ALA A 548 8.04 -10.11 4.59
N TYR A 549 8.83 -10.91 3.87
CA TYR A 549 9.08 -12.33 4.17
C TYR A 549 10.49 -12.66 4.67
N GLY A 550 11.46 -11.76 4.52
CA GLY A 550 12.85 -11.96 4.90
C GLY A 550 13.69 -12.73 3.90
N VAL A 551 13.15 -13.03 2.70
CA VAL A 551 13.81 -13.83 1.66
C VAL A 551 14.21 -12.95 0.49
N ASP A 552 15.52 -12.82 0.25
CA ASP A 552 16.05 -12.05 -0.87
C ASP A 552 16.20 -12.94 -2.12
N LEU A 553 15.23 -12.82 -3.04
CA LEU A 553 15.17 -13.62 -4.26
C LEU A 553 16.33 -13.33 -5.23
N TRP A 554 16.94 -12.14 -5.17
CA TRP A 554 18.12 -11.82 -5.97
C TRP A 554 19.35 -12.53 -5.45
N GLY A 555 19.54 -12.55 -4.13
CA GLY A 555 20.60 -13.32 -3.50
C GLY A 555 20.50 -14.81 -3.85
N LEU A 556 19.29 -15.37 -3.80
CA LEU A 556 19.04 -16.75 -4.21
C LEU A 556 19.32 -17.00 -5.69
N HIS A 557 18.95 -16.07 -6.58
CA HIS A 557 19.25 -16.16 -8.01
C HIS A 557 20.76 -16.20 -8.29
N ILE A 558 21.53 -15.35 -7.60
CA ILE A 558 22.99 -15.34 -7.69
C ILE A 558 23.60 -16.63 -7.16
N LEU A 559 23.14 -17.14 -6.02
CA LEU A 559 23.62 -18.42 -5.46
C LEU A 559 23.31 -19.59 -6.39
N ARG A 560 22.14 -19.59 -7.04
CA ARG A 560 21.78 -20.57 -8.08
C ARG A 560 22.66 -20.45 -9.32
N CYS A 561 23.05 -19.25 -9.71
CA CYS A 561 23.94 -19.03 -10.85
C CYS A 561 25.31 -19.69 -10.66
N ILE A 562 25.84 -19.69 -9.44
CA ILE A 562 27.15 -20.29 -9.11
C ILE A 562 27.06 -21.70 -8.50
N GLY A 563 25.87 -22.32 -8.47
CA GLY A 563 25.68 -23.67 -7.95
C GLY A 563 25.80 -23.83 -6.42
N ASP A 564 25.59 -22.77 -5.64
CA ASP A 564 25.74 -22.81 -4.17
C ASP A 564 24.45 -23.24 -3.45
N GLU A 565 24.19 -24.55 -3.47
CA GLU A 565 23.02 -25.15 -2.82
C GLU A 565 22.94 -24.85 -1.31
N SER A 566 24.09 -24.89 -0.62
CA SER A 566 24.13 -24.81 0.84
C SER A 566 23.64 -23.45 1.32
N ARG A 567 24.10 -22.37 0.69
CA ARG A 567 23.61 -21.02 1.00
C ARG A 567 22.23 -20.77 0.43
N PHE A 568 21.89 -21.29 -0.76
CA PHE A 568 20.54 -21.16 -1.32
C PHE A 568 19.49 -21.68 -0.34
N ARG A 569 19.66 -22.91 0.16
CA ARG A 569 18.77 -23.52 1.16
C ARG A 569 18.76 -22.76 2.49
N ALA A 570 19.92 -22.31 2.96
CA ALA A 570 20.02 -21.58 4.22
C ALA A 570 19.28 -20.23 4.20
N LEU A 571 19.32 -19.53 3.07
CA LEU A 571 18.78 -18.18 2.90
C LEU A 571 17.35 -18.15 2.33
N SER A 572 16.81 -19.28 1.88
CA SER A 572 15.41 -19.40 1.45
C SER A 572 14.41 -19.46 2.61
N ALA A 573 14.87 -19.49 3.86
CA ALA A 573 13.98 -19.60 5.02
C ALA A 573 13.24 -18.27 5.27
N PRO A 574 11.89 -18.21 5.16
CA PRO A 574 11.14 -17.00 5.47
C PRO A 574 11.10 -16.73 6.97
N PHE A 575 10.46 -15.64 7.36
CA PHE A 575 10.09 -15.42 8.76
C PHE A 575 9.16 -16.51 9.28
N HIS A 576 9.34 -16.92 10.53
CA HIS A 576 8.59 -18.03 11.12
C HIS A 576 7.07 -17.77 11.16
N ASN A 577 6.69 -16.51 11.39
CA ASN A 577 5.30 -16.08 11.53
C ASN A 577 4.69 -15.56 10.21
N GLY A 578 5.33 -15.82 9.06
CA GLY A 578 4.86 -15.33 7.76
C GLY A 578 5.20 -13.85 7.49
N PRO A 579 4.46 -13.16 6.61
CA PRO A 579 4.74 -11.78 6.24
C PRO A 579 4.59 -10.83 7.45
N GLN A 580 5.47 -9.83 7.56
CA GLN A 580 5.56 -8.95 8.74
C GLN A 580 4.77 -7.64 8.63
N HIS A 581 4.34 -7.32 7.42
CA HIS A 581 3.57 -6.14 7.06
C HIS A 581 2.97 -6.36 5.68
N ASP A 582 1.99 -5.52 5.36
CA ASP A 582 1.51 -5.39 3.99
C ASP A 582 2.44 -4.42 3.23
N SER A 583 2.65 -4.69 1.95
CA SER A 583 3.35 -3.80 1.03
C SER A 583 2.53 -3.57 -0.23
N ALA A 584 2.71 -2.41 -0.86
CA ALA A 584 2.28 -2.19 -2.23
C ALA A 584 3.39 -1.58 -3.07
N VAL A 585 3.44 -1.98 -4.34
CA VAL A 585 4.30 -1.38 -5.35
C VAL A 585 3.39 -0.62 -6.31
N LEU A 586 3.43 0.71 -6.24
CA LEU A 586 2.68 1.60 -7.11
C LEU A 586 3.55 2.02 -8.29
N LEU A 587 3.09 1.73 -9.50
CA LEU A 587 3.69 2.13 -10.77
C LEU A 587 2.93 3.33 -11.32
N VAL A 588 3.56 4.51 -11.34
CA VAL A 588 2.92 5.75 -11.79
C VAL A 588 3.09 5.88 -13.30
N MET A 589 2.00 5.65 -14.04
CA MET A 589 1.96 5.80 -15.49
C MET A 589 1.66 7.24 -15.91
N PRO A 590 2.29 7.76 -16.99
CA PRO A 590 1.93 9.05 -17.54
C PRO A 590 0.54 9.00 -18.18
N GLU A 591 -0.29 10.02 -17.95
CA GLU A 591 -1.61 10.13 -18.59
C GLU A 591 -1.51 10.65 -20.02
N LYS A 592 -0.43 11.38 -20.34
CA LYS A 592 -0.16 11.99 -21.65
C LYS A 592 1.34 12.12 -21.87
N GLY A 593 1.78 12.06 -23.12
CA GLY A 593 3.14 12.42 -23.52
C GLY A 593 3.36 13.93 -23.55
N GLY A 594 4.62 14.36 -23.54
CA GLY A 594 5.01 15.77 -23.61
C GLY A 594 6.28 16.08 -22.82
N ILE A 595 6.59 17.36 -22.65
CA ILE A 595 7.71 17.80 -21.81
C ILE A 595 7.25 17.95 -20.37
N LEU A 596 7.91 17.28 -19.42
CA LEU A 596 7.58 17.37 -17.99
C LEU A 596 7.87 18.79 -17.47
N ARG A 597 6.89 19.39 -16.78
CA ARG A 597 7.02 20.74 -16.18
C ARG A 597 6.91 20.75 -14.67
N SER A 598 6.35 19.70 -14.07
CA SER A 598 6.21 19.56 -12.63
C SER A 598 7.49 18.99 -12.03
N GLU A 599 7.88 19.53 -10.88
CA GLU A 599 8.96 18.96 -10.07
C GLU A 599 8.53 17.60 -9.48
N ASP A 600 9.52 16.83 -9.03
CA ASP A 600 9.32 15.62 -8.24
C ASP A 600 8.43 15.92 -7.01
N PRO A 601 7.32 15.20 -6.79
CA PRO A 601 6.45 15.38 -5.63
C PRO A 601 7.11 15.02 -4.28
N TRP A 602 8.15 14.17 -4.30
CA TRP A 602 8.66 13.49 -3.12
C TRP A 602 9.26 14.46 -2.08
N PRO A 603 10.12 15.42 -2.45
CA PRO A 603 10.66 16.39 -1.48
C PRO A 603 9.57 17.21 -0.76
N ARG A 604 8.46 17.50 -1.45
CA ARG A 604 7.31 18.18 -0.85
C ARG A 604 6.59 17.26 0.14
N LEU A 605 6.35 16.00 -0.24
CA LEU A 605 5.69 15.01 0.61
C LEU A 605 6.47 14.76 1.90
N GLU A 606 7.80 14.55 1.82
CA GLU A 606 8.66 14.35 3.00
C GLU A 606 8.56 15.52 3.98
N LYS A 607 8.53 16.75 3.46
CA LYS A 607 8.47 17.96 4.26
C LYS A 607 7.09 18.21 4.88
N GLU A 608 6.03 18.02 4.11
CA GLU A 608 4.66 18.37 4.52
C GLU A 608 3.94 17.24 5.28
N ARG A 609 4.37 15.98 5.08
CA ARG A 609 3.77 14.75 5.61
C ARG A 609 4.83 13.70 5.96
N PRO A 610 5.75 13.99 6.91
CA PRO A 610 6.82 13.07 7.29
C PRO A 610 6.32 11.72 7.80
N GLU A 611 5.12 11.68 8.39
CA GLU A 611 4.46 10.44 8.84
C GLU A 611 4.04 9.53 7.68
N LEU A 612 3.63 10.10 6.54
CA LEU A 612 3.28 9.35 5.34
C LEU A 612 4.53 8.95 4.57
N ALA A 613 5.53 9.84 4.52
CA ALA A 613 6.81 9.52 3.91
C ALA A 613 7.52 8.36 4.64
N ALA A 614 7.36 8.25 5.97
CA ALA A 614 7.89 7.13 6.74
C ALA A 614 7.28 5.77 6.37
N CYS A 615 6.15 5.73 5.66
CA CYS A 615 5.56 4.51 5.11
C CYS A 615 6.11 4.15 3.72
N VAL A 616 6.98 4.97 3.13
CA VAL A 616 7.58 4.71 1.81
C VAL A 616 9.06 4.44 1.99
N PRO A 617 9.46 3.17 2.15
CA PRO A 617 10.87 2.81 2.29
C PRO A 617 11.66 2.97 0.99
N LEU A 618 10.99 2.99 -0.17
CA LEU A 618 11.64 3.03 -1.47
C LEU A 618 10.82 3.83 -2.48
N TYR A 619 11.46 4.82 -3.10
CA TYR A 619 10.91 5.69 -4.11
C TYR A 619 11.93 5.89 -5.23
N LYS A 620 11.49 5.86 -6.48
CA LYS A 620 12.32 6.26 -7.62
C LYS A 620 11.51 7.09 -8.60
N ASN A 621 12.03 8.27 -8.90
CA ASN A 621 11.58 9.10 -10.00
C ASN A 621 12.45 8.84 -11.23
N PHE A 622 11.84 8.69 -12.41
CA PHE A 622 12.54 8.39 -13.67
C PHE A 622 12.62 9.58 -14.62
N VAL A 623 11.91 10.67 -14.34
CA VAL A 623 11.77 11.82 -15.24
C VAL A 623 11.96 13.14 -14.49
N ASN A 624 12.79 14.02 -15.04
CA ASN A 624 13.06 15.35 -14.48
C ASN A 624 12.31 16.44 -15.26
N VAL A 625 12.23 17.64 -14.65
CA VAL A 625 11.67 18.81 -15.33
C VAL A 625 12.48 19.08 -16.61
N GLY A 626 11.77 19.16 -17.74
CA GLY A 626 12.38 19.32 -19.07
C GLY A 626 12.50 18.03 -19.86
N ASP A 627 12.37 16.86 -19.23
CA ASP A 627 12.46 15.58 -19.92
C ASP A 627 11.23 15.32 -20.79
N GLN A 628 11.44 14.59 -21.88
CA GLN A 628 10.37 14.11 -22.75
C GLN A 628 9.72 12.87 -22.12
N VAL A 629 8.47 13.00 -21.71
CA VAL A 629 7.59 11.90 -21.32
C VAL A 629 6.99 11.30 -22.59
N ILE A 630 7.20 10.00 -22.77
CA ILE A 630 6.63 9.24 -23.88
C ILE A 630 5.11 9.10 -23.66
N SER A 631 4.33 9.18 -24.73
CA SER A 631 2.88 9.00 -24.62
C SER A 631 2.55 7.60 -24.11
N PRO A 632 1.58 7.42 -23.20
CA PRO A 632 1.06 6.08 -22.89
C PRO A 632 0.48 5.38 -24.13
N ASP A 633 0.23 6.13 -25.21
CA ASP A 633 -0.23 5.61 -26.49
C ASP A 633 0.83 4.87 -27.32
N GLU A 634 2.10 4.99 -27.00
CA GLU A 634 3.17 4.29 -27.72
C GLU A 634 3.21 2.79 -27.38
N VAL A 635 3.92 1.99 -28.18
CA VAL A 635 4.11 0.55 -27.89
C VAL A 635 5.02 0.37 -26.67
N ILE A 636 6.02 1.24 -26.55
CA ILE A 636 6.96 1.28 -25.44
C ILE A 636 6.72 2.59 -24.71
N THR A 637 6.31 2.47 -23.46
CA THR A 637 6.12 3.59 -22.54
C THR A 637 6.88 3.31 -21.23
N THR A 638 7.05 4.30 -20.38
CA THR A 638 7.80 4.14 -19.12
C THR A 638 7.05 4.82 -17.99
N PHE A 639 7.11 4.21 -16.81
CA PHE A 639 6.66 4.81 -15.57
C PHE A 639 7.38 6.15 -15.33
N THR A 640 6.67 7.13 -14.81
CA THR A 640 7.28 8.39 -14.36
C THR A 640 7.93 8.19 -13.00
N SER A 641 7.29 7.43 -12.11
CA SER A 641 7.81 7.09 -10.79
C SER A 641 7.34 5.71 -10.34
N ILE A 642 8.09 5.10 -9.43
CA ILE A 642 7.69 3.87 -8.73
C ILE A 642 7.84 4.08 -7.23
N VAL A 643 6.88 3.58 -6.47
CA VAL A 643 6.81 3.75 -5.01
C VAL A 643 6.55 2.39 -4.36
N VAL A 644 7.33 2.04 -3.33
CA VAL A 644 7.00 0.96 -2.39
C VAL A 644 6.41 1.59 -1.15
N ILE A 645 5.27 1.09 -0.70
CA ILE A 645 4.57 1.56 0.49
C ILE A 645 4.41 0.38 1.44
N GLU A 646 4.73 0.56 2.71
CA GLU A 646 4.62 -0.46 3.76
C GLU A 646 3.63 -0.02 4.85
N SER A 647 2.84 -0.97 5.35
CA SER A 647 1.98 -0.77 6.51
C SER A 647 1.94 -2.00 7.42
N LYS A 648 2.18 -1.77 8.71
CA LYS A 648 1.95 -2.77 9.77
C LYS A 648 0.54 -2.77 10.32
N LYS A 649 -0.28 -1.79 9.92
CA LYS A 649 -1.66 -1.60 10.40
C LYS A 649 -2.69 -2.23 9.47
N GLY A 650 -2.26 -2.99 8.46
CA GLY A 650 -3.12 -3.58 7.44
C GLY A 650 -2.99 -2.89 6.07
N SER A 651 -3.41 -3.62 5.03
CA SER A 651 -3.48 -3.18 3.63
C SER A 651 -4.39 -1.97 3.42
N LEU A 652 -5.38 -1.77 4.30
CA LEU A 652 -6.29 -0.62 4.25
C LEU A 652 -5.56 0.72 4.34
N LEU A 653 -4.55 0.84 5.22
CA LEU A 653 -3.78 2.08 5.35
C LEU A 653 -2.95 2.37 4.08
N ILE A 654 -2.43 1.33 3.43
CA ILE A 654 -1.71 1.44 2.16
C ILE A 654 -2.63 1.97 1.07
N LYS A 655 -3.85 1.44 1.00
CA LYS A 655 -4.87 1.84 0.02
C LYS A 655 -5.26 3.32 0.17
N TYR A 656 -5.39 3.81 1.41
CA TYR A 656 -5.59 5.25 1.67
C TYR A 656 -4.38 6.09 1.28
N TRP A 657 -3.17 5.59 1.54
CA TRP A 657 -1.94 6.26 1.14
C TRP A 657 -1.86 6.42 -0.38
N ILE A 658 -2.12 5.34 -1.13
CA ILE A 658 -2.12 5.35 -2.61
C ILE A 658 -3.08 6.41 -3.14
N THR A 659 -4.30 6.44 -2.60
CA THR A 659 -5.32 7.44 -3.00
C THR A 659 -4.80 8.86 -2.76
N PHE A 660 -4.24 9.13 -1.58
CA PHE A 660 -3.70 10.44 -1.25
C PHE A 660 -2.53 10.84 -2.16
N PHE A 661 -1.59 9.93 -2.39
CA PHE A 661 -0.41 10.18 -3.22
C PHE A 661 -0.79 10.47 -4.67
N ILE A 662 -1.70 9.69 -5.26
CA ILE A 662 -2.23 9.93 -6.62
C ILE A 662 -2.94 11.29 -6.70
N MET A 663 -3.74 11.65 -5.69
CA MET A 663 -4.42 12.95 -5.65
C MET A 663 -3.46 14.12 -5.56
N ASP A 664 -2.37 13.99 -4.79
CA ASP A 664 -1.39 15.06 -4.63
C ASP A 664 -0.44 15.18 -5.84
N MET A 665 -0.20 14.08 -6.55
CA MET A 665 0.50 14.03 -7.84
C MET A 665 -0.29 14.67 -8.98
N ARG A 666 -1.61 14.49 -9.02
CA ARG A 666 -2.48 15.00 -10.10
C ARG A 666 -2.75 16.50 -10.07
N ALA A 667 -2.04 17.27 -9.24
CA ALA A 667 -2.20 18.73 -9.13
C ALA A 667 -3.66 19.19 -8.94
N TYR A 668 -4.52 18.38 -8.30
CA TYR A 668 -5.83 18.86 -7.91
C TYR A 668 -5.67 19.80 -6.72
N ASN A 669 -6.07 21.06 -6.92
CA ASN A 669 -6.14 22.10 -5.90
C ASN A 669 -7.32 21.80 -4.95
N ILE A 670 -7.22 20.69 -4.21
CA ILE A 670 -8.26 20.19 -3.29
C ILE A 670 -8.13 20.97 -1.98
N PRO A 671 -9.20 21.65 -1.50
CA PRO A 671 -9.16 22.40 -0.26
C PRO A 671 -8.75 21.50 0.92
N PRO A 672 -7.92 21.99 1.86
CA PRO A 672 -7.34 21.19 2.95
C PRO A 672 -8.35 20.33 3.72
N LYS A 673 -9.60 20.80 3.87
CA LYS A 673 -10.66 20.11 4.62
C LYS A 673 -11.11 18.77 4.06
N GLN A 674 -11.06 18.56 2.74
CA GLN A 674 -11.39 17.25 2.17
C GLN A 674 -10.27 16.25 2.42
N ARG A 675 -9.03 16.70 2.58
CA ARG A 675 -7.86 15.85 2.89
C ARG A 675 -7.90 15.25 4.31
N TRP A 676 -8.62 15.88 5.27
CA TRP A 676 -8.66 15.44 6.67
C TRP A 676 -9.69 14.34 6.98
N ILE A 677 -10.78 14.26 6.22
CA ILE A 677 -11.82 13.21 6.42
C ILE A 677 -11.26 11.82 6.07
N PHE A 678 -10.37 11.73 5.09
CA PHE A 678 -9.76 10.47 4.66
C PHE A 678 -8.78 9.87 5.71
N LEU A 679 -8.11 10.70 6.51
CA LEU A 679 -7.11 10.23 7.47
C LEU A 679 -7.73 9.78 8.81
N THR A 680 -8.81 10.44 9.26
CA THR A 680 -9.48 10.08 10.52
C THR A 680 -10.20 8.74 10.41
N VAL A 681 -10.72 8.39 9.23
CA VAL A 681 -11.38 7.10 8.96
C VAL A 681 -10.37 5.94 8.94
N ALA A 682 -9.16 6.16 8.40
CA ALA A 682 -8.11 5.14 8.35
C ALA A 682 -7.53 4.76 9.73
N LEU A 683 -7.63 5.66 10.73
CA LEU A 683 -7.06 5.44 12.06
C LEU A 683 -8.08 4.90 13.09
N SER A 684 -9.38 4.97 12.81
CA SER A 684 -10.43 4.45 13.68
C SER A 684 -10.77 2.97 13.46
N ASP A 685 -10.37 2.38 12.33
CA ASP A 685 -10.71 0.99 11.93
C ASP A 685 -9.73 -0.08 12.44
N THR A 686 -8.83 0.26 13.37
CA THR A 686 -7.98 -0.74 14.05
C THR A 686 -8.46 -0.92 15.49
N GLN A 687 -8.45 -2.16 16.02
CA GLN A 687 -8.87 -2.47 17.40
C GLN A 687 -8.13 -1.66 18.49
N ASP A 688 -7.07 -0.93 18.13
CA ASP A 688 -6.30 -0.03 19.01
C ASP A 688 -6.58 1.48 18.79
N GLY A 689 -7.61 1.85 18.03
CA GLY A 689 -8.00 3.25 17.80
C GLY A 689 -8.31 4.06 19.07
N GLN A 690 -8.57 3.39 20.20
CA GLN A 690 -8.71 4.04 21.51
C GLN A 690 -7.36 4.50 22.12
N LEU A 691 -6.22 3.98 21.69
CA LEU A 691 -4.90 4.34 22.26
C LEU A 691 -4.19 5.47 21.50
N PHE A 692 -4.54 5.70 20.23
CA PHE A 692 -3.83 6.69 19.40
C PHE A 692 -4.15 8.15 19.77
N CYS A 693 -5.34 8.42 20.33
CA CYS A 693 -5.70 9.74 20.84
C CYS A 693 -4.90 10.18 22.07
N HIS A 694 -4.16 9.28 22.73
CA HIS A 694 -3.38 9.61 23.93
C HIS A 694 -1.88 9.90 23.67
N THR A 695 -1.35 9.68 22.46
CA THR A 695 0.12 9.63 22.25
C THR A 695 0.70 10.84 21.50
N LEU A 696 -0.10 11.75 20.94
CA LEU A 696 0.39 13.02 20.41
C LEU A 696 0.45 14.10 21.50
N GLY A 697 1.29 13.84 22.52
CA GLY A 697 1.74 14.86 23.45
C GLY A 697 2.86 15.68 22.79
N TYR A 698 2.52 16.83 22.22
CA TYR A 698 3.47 17.93 22.10
C TYR A 698 3.20 18.95 23.20
N SER A 699 4.10 18.90 24.18
CA SER A 699 4.28 19.88 25.23
C SER A 699 4.68 21.23 24.64
N HIS A 700 3.85 22.25 24.85
CA HIS A 700 4.38 23.60 25.04
C HIS A 700 4.70 23.76 26.53
N GLN A 701 5.98 23.94 26.85
CA GLN A 701 6.41 24.39 28.17
C GLN A 701 5.84 25.78 28.46
N GLY A 702 5.11 25.87 29.57
CA GLY A 702 4.72 27.08 30.27
C GLY A 702 4.19 26.66 31.64
N GLU A 703 4.98 26.89 32.69
CA GLU A 703 4.75 26.49 34.07
C GLU A 703 3.38 26.91 34.65
N ARG A 704 2.73 26.03 35.43
CA ARG A 704 2.60 26.10 36.90
C ARG A 704 1.43 25.24 37.43
N ASP A 705 1.78 24.44 38.43
CA ASP A 705 1.03 24.03 39.63
C ASP A 705 -0.37 23.42 39.52
N GLY A 706 -0.48 22.20 40.07
CA GLY A 706 -1.66 21.82 40.85
C GLY A 706 -2.24 20.42 40.61
N ASN A 707 -1.68 19.43 41.30
CA ASN A 707 -2.34 18.23 41.85
C ASN A 707 -3.48 17.54 41.06
N CYS A 708 -3.18 16.37 40.49
CA CYS A 708 -4.17 15.29 40.34
C CYS A 708 -3.68 14.01 41.01
N ILE A 709 -4.38 13.61 42.08
CA ILE A 709 -4.30 12.31 42.73
C ILE A 709 -5.01 11.29 41.83
N PHE A 710 -4.28 10.30 41.31
CA PHE A 710 -4.86 9.09 40.72
C PHE A 710 -4.79 7.95 41.74
N SER A 711 -5.94 7.49 42.23
CA SER A 711 -6.05 6.16 42.83
C SER A 711 -6.52 5.16 41.77
N ARG A 712 -5.59 4.28 41.37
CA ARG A 712 -5.85 3.05 40.61
C ARG A 712 -6.66 2.08 41.46
N THR A 713 -7.61 1.38 40.85
CA THR A 713 -7.86 -0.03 41.19
C THR A 713 -8.07 -0.87 39.93
N ASN A 714 -7.45 -2.04 39.99
CA ASN A 714 -7.20 -3.05 38.96
C ASN A 714 -8.46 -3.92 38.73
N PRO A 715 -8.67 -4.52 37.54
CA PRO A 715 -9.78 -5.41 37.29
C PRO A 715 -9.41 -6.85 37.67
N ALA A 716 -10.16 -7.45 38.58
CA ALA A 716 -10.20 -8.90 38.74
C ALA A 716 -11.56 -9.35 39.25
N ALA A 717 -12.09 -10.35 38.54
CA ALA A 717 -13.03 -11.37 39.00
C ALA A 717 -14.55 -11.13 38.85
N LEU A 718 -15.16 -12.15 38.24
CA LEU A 718 -16.43 -12.81 38.58
C LEU A 718 -17.71 -12.44 37.82
N THR A 719 -18.11 -13.45 37.05
CA THR A 719 -19.44 -13.88 36.62
C THR A 719 -20.51 -13.95 37.72
N VAL A 720 -21.78 -13.84 37.27
CA VAL A 720 -23.06 -14.39 37.79
C VAL A 720 -23.97 -13.48 38.66
N SER A 721 -25.22 -13.36 38.16
CA SER A 721 -26.56 -13.18 38.80
C SER A 721 -27.01 -11.86 39.45
N HIS A 722 -28.11 -11.33 38.89
CA HIS A 722 -29.29 -10.60 39.46
C HIS A 722 -29.66 -10.86 40.94
N PRO A 723 -30.67 -10.16 41.54
CA PRO A 723 -31.22 -8.79 41.36
C PRO A 723 -31.54 -8.08 42.72
N SER A 724 -32.25 -6.94 42.67
CA SER A 724 -33.11 -6.32 43.72
C SER A 724 -32.41 -5.48 44.83
N LEU A 725 -32.93 -4.39 45.41
CA LEU A 725 -34.14 -3.55 45.29
C LEU A 725 -33.93 -2.35 46.26
N LEU A 726 -34.44 -1.15 45.92
CA LEU A 726 -35.02 -0.10 46.81
C LEU A 726 -34.06 0.65 47.77
N HIS A 727 -34.16 1.96 48.07
CA HIS A 727 -34.96 3.12 47.63
C HIS A 727 -34.44 4.35 48.43
N ARG A 728 -34.69 5.57 47.90
CA ARG A 728 -34.92 6.85 48.64
C ARG A 728 -33.71 7.51 49.33
N ASP A 729 -33.49 8.82 49.31
CA ASP A 729 -34.34 10.01 49.09
C ASP A 729 -33.43 11.24 48.83
N SER A 730 -33.84 12.12 47.89
CA SER A 730 -34.01 13.60 48.03
C SER A 730 -32.89 14.47 48.64
N ALA A 731 -32.61 15.72 48.32
CA ALA A 731 -33.06 16.77 47.40
C ALA A 731 -32.03 17.92 47.59
N ASP A 732 -32.13 18.96 46.77
CA ASP A 732 -31.56 20.30 46.96
C ASP A 732 -30.04 20.48 46.79
N THR A 733 -29.61 21.20 45.75
CA THR A 733 -29.46 22.67 45.82
C THR A 733 -29.08 23.24 44.44
N MET A 734 -29.76 24.32 44.09
CA MET A 734 -29.63 25.14 42.89
C MET A 734 -28.38 26.04 42.85
N VAL A 735 -27.89 26.27 41.62
CA VAL A 735 -27.38 27.54 41.04
C VAL A 735 -26.01 28.10 41.49
N SER A 736 -25.05 28.10 40.56
CA SER A 736 -24.55 29.37 39.99
C SER A 736 -23.99 29.15 38.58
N GLY A 737 -24.51 29.92 37.62
CA GLY A 737 -24.18 29.80 36.20
C GLY A 737 -22.90 30.53 35.81
N ARG A 738 -22.21 29.98 34.80
CA ARG A 738 -21.43 30.72 33.81
C ARG A 738 -21.24 29.86 32.55
N ALA A 739 -21.87 30.32 31.47
CA ALA A 739 -21.58 30.08 30.05
C ALA A 739 -21.47 28.63 29.52
N MET A 740 -22.58 28.07 29.06
CA MET A 740 -22.59 27.10 27.96
C MET A 740 -23.32 27.74 26.77
N ALA A 741 -22.55 28.12 25.75
CA ALA A 741 -23.07 28.53 24.46
C ALA A 741 -22.19 27.90 23.38
N SER A 742 -22.86 27.37 22.34
CA SER A 742 -22.36 26.83 21.06
C SER A 742 -21.76 25.41 21.08
N ASN A 743 -22.39 24.47 20.35
CA ASN A 743 -21.81 23.80 19.16
C ASN A 743 -22.67 22.60 18.64
N ALA A 744 -23.19 22.69 17.40
CA ALA A 744 -23.75 21.57 16.61
C ALA A 744 -23.22 21.65 15.17
N HIS A 745 -22.43 20.66 14.72
CA HIS A 745 -21.67 20.73 13.46
C HIS A 745 -22.16 19.73 12.40
N GLY A 746 -22.98 20.21 11.46
CA GLY A 746 -23.16 19.64 10.11
C GLY A 746 -22.40 20.46 9.05
N CYS A 747 -22.39 20.03 7.79
CA CYS A 747 -21.63 20.68 6.70
C CYS A 747 -22.13 22.14 6.48
N ARG A 748 -21.27 23.16 6.71
CA ARG A 748 -21.66 24.59 6.70
C ARG A 748 -21.08 25.34 5.51
N VAL A 749 -21.92 26.12 4.83
CA VAL A 749 -21.52 26.97 3.70
C VAL A 749 -21.73 28.46 4.04
N SER A 750 -20.68 29.27 3.88
CA SER A 750 -20.72 30.73 4.04
C SER A 750 -21.15 31.41 2.74
N LEU A 751 -22.24 32.18 2.78
CA LEU A 751 -22.69 33.03 1.68
C LEU A 751 -22.12 34.46 1.87
N LYS A 752 -20.87 34.70 1.49
CA LYS A 752 -20.29 36.05 1.43
C LYS A 752 -19.76 36.38 0.03
N LYS A 753 -20.68 36.84 -0.83
CA LYS A 753 -20.43 37.88 -1.85
C LYS A 753 -21.75 38.30 -2.50
N THR A 754 -22.40 39.33 -1.95
CA THR A 754 -23.45 40.07 -2.69
C THR A 754 -23.59 41.51 -2.20
N GLU A 755 -22.47 42.18 -1.90
CA GLU A 755 -22.46 43.62 -1.61
C GLU A 755 -22.02 44.50 -2.80
N ALA A 756 -21.85 43.93 -4.00
CA ALA A 756 -21.44 44.70 -5.18
C ALA A 756 -22.56 45.00 -6.21
N ILE A 757 -23.80 44.53 -6.02
CA ILE A 757 -24.89 44.68 -7.01
C ILE A 757 -26.11 45.47 -6.47
N MET A 758 -26.12 45.87 -5.19
CA MET A 758 -27.23 46.65 -4.59
C MET A 758 -26.91 48.14 -4.38
N LYS A 759 -26.10 48.74 -5.27
CA LYS A 759 -26.02 50.21 -5.41
C LYS A 759 -26.49 50.62 -6.80
N ARG A 760 -27.80 50.51 -7.03
CA ARG A 760 -28.62 51.38 -7.91
C ARG A 760 -30.07 50.90 -7.86
N ASP A 761 -30.97 51.86 -7.89
CA ASP A 761 -32.44 51.77 -7.96
C ASP A 761 -33.22 51.47 -6.67
N ASN A 762 -33.51 52.58 -5.98
CA ASN A 762 -34.72 52.78 -5.19
C ASN A 762 -35.98 52.61 -6.08
N GLY A 763 -36.93 51.75 -5.68
CA GLY A 763 -38.30 51.85 -6.20
C GLY A 763 -39.18 50.59 -6.19
N SER A 764 -40.10 50.54 -5.23
CA SER A 764 -41.38 49.79 -5.19
C SER A 764 -41.36 48.25 -5.18
N SER A 765 -41.79 47.67 -4.05
CA SER A 765 -41.64 46.27 -3.68
C SER A 765 -42.88 45.37 -3.86
N LYS A 766 -44.00 45.84 -4.44
CA LYS A 766 -45.25 45.04 -4.47
C LYS A 766 -45.63 44.39 -5.80
N LYS A 767 -45.09 44.82 -6.95
CA LYS A 767 -45.31 44.15 -8.25
C LYS A 767 -44.22 43.14 -8.64
N LYS A 768 -43.15 43.04 -7.84
CA LYS A 768 -42.00 42.16 -8.12
C LYS A 768 -42.10 40.77 -7.49
N SER A 769 -42.91 40.54 -6.44
CA SER A 769 -42.97 39.18 -5.84
C SER A 769 -43.79 38.21 -6.69
N GLN A 770 -44.85 38.66 -7.36
CA GLN A 770 -45.69 37.79 -8.18
C GLN A 770 -45.02 37.41 -9.52
N ALA A 771 -44.24 38.32 -10.11
CA ALA A 771 -43.45 38.04 -11.31
C ALA A 771 -42.16 37.25 -11.03
N PHE A 772 -41.75 37.13 -9.75
CA PHE A 772 -40.60 36.32 -9.34
C PHE A 772 -40.99 34.84 -9.23
N ASP A 773 -42.16 34.51 -8.66
CA ASP A 773 -42.63 33.13 -8.51
C ASP A 773 -42.96 32.45 -9.86
N GLU A 774 -43.52 33.18 -10.83
CA GLU A 774 -43.81 32.64 -12.17
C GLU A 774 -42.53 32.39 -12.99
N ARG A 775 -41.53 33.29 -12.92
CA ARG A 775 -40.22 33.09 -13.57
C ARG A 775 -39.35 32.04 -12.88
N TYR A 776 -39.47 31.85 -11.56
CA TYR A 776 -38.71 30.82 -10.83
C TYR A 776 -39.17 29.41 -11.21
N SER A 777 -40.49 29.24 -11.40
CA SER A 777 -41.09 27.97 -11.81
C SER A 777 -40.67 27.59 -13.24
N GLU A 778 -40.57 28.57 -14.16
CA GLU A 778 -40.07 28.35 -15.53
C GLU A 778 -38.56 28.07 -15.60
N ILE A 779 -37.74 28.67 -14.72
CA ILE A 779 -36.28 28.44 -14.67
C ILE A 779 -35.95 27.07 -14.07
N MET A 780 -36.69 26.59 -13.07
CA MET A 780 -36.51 25.25 -12.51
C MET A 780 -37.00 24.14 -13.44
N ALA A 781 -38.08 24.37 -14.20
CA ALA A 781 -38.57 23.42 -15.20
C ALA A 781 -37.62 23.27 -16.41
N SER A 782 -36.82 24.30 -16.73
CA SER A 782 -35.89 24.30 -17.87
C SER A 782 -34.44 23.91 -17.53
N SER A 783 -34.09 23.76 -16.24
CA SER A 783 -32.70 23.55 -15.78
C SER A 783 -32.33 22.09 -15.43
N GLY A 784 -33.26 21.14 -15.56
CA GLY A 784 -32.98 19.70 -15.39
C GLY A 784 -31.84 19.18 -16.28
N SER A 785 -31.67 19.77 -17.47
CA SER A 785 -30.58 19.44 -18.40
C SER A 785 -29.20 19.94 -17.96
N HIS A 786 -29.11 21.00 -17.15
CA HIS A 786 -27.83 21.62 -16.76
C HIS A 786 -27.21 21.05 -15.47
N ILE A 787 -27.97 20.31 -14.67
CA ILE A 787 -27.48 19.74 -13.40
C ILE A 787 -27.02 18.28 -13.55
N GLY A 788 -27.38 17.61 -14.65
CA GLY A 788 -27.05 16.20 -14.91
C GLY A 788 -27.94 15.23 -14.14
N LEU A 789 -29.10 15.69 -13.66
CA LEU A 789 -30.13 14.86 -13.06
C LEU A 789 -30.91 14.17 -14.19
N PRO A 790 -31.05 12.83 -14.18
CA PRO A 790 -31.89 12.14 -15.17
C PRO A 790 -33.32 12.67 -15.17
N THR A 791 -33.98 12.72 -16.33
CA THR A 791 -35.34 13.27 -16.51
C THR A 791 -36.42 12.57 -15.68
N ARG A 792 -36.15 11.36 -15.20
CA ARG A 792 -36.98 10.57 -14.29
C ARG A 792 -37.08 11.17 -12.87
N TYR A 793 -36.19 12.10 -12.51
CA TYR A 793 -36.14 12.65 -11.16
C TYR A 793 -36.46 14.14 -11.14
N GLU A 794 -37.18 14.56 -10.10
CA GLU A 794 -37.57 15.94 -9.87
C GLU A 794 -37.14 16.40 -8.47
N ILE A 795 -36.56 17.59 -8.36
CA ILE A 795 -36.21 18.20 -7.08
C ILE A 795 -37.39 19.03 -6.58
N ARG A 796 -37.90 18.73 -5.38
CA ARG A 796 -39.00 19.48 -4.75
C ARG A 796 -38.63 19.91 -3.34
N ARG A 797 -39.19 21.03 -2.89
CA ARG A 797 -39.05 21.48 -1.50
C ARG A 797 -39.84 20.52 -0.60
N LEU A 798 -39.26 20.15 0.54
CA LEU A 798 -39.93 19.30 1.52
C LEU A 798 -40.86 20.15 2.39
N GLY A 799 -42.11 19.72 2.50
CA GLY A 799 -43.12 20.25 3.42
C GLY A 799 -43.44 19.27 4.57
N PRO A 800 -44.28 19.68 5.54
CA PRO A 800 -44.66 18.85 6.68
C PRO A 800 -45.24 17.48 6.30
N GLU A 801 -45.92 17.38 5.16
CA GLU A 801 -46.46 16.12 4.61
C GLU A 801 -45.36 15.09 4.28
N HIS A 802 -44.12 15.55 4.05
CA HIS A 802 -42.98 14.69 3.75
C HIS A 802 -42.14 14.31 4.98
N MET A 803 -42.52 14.79 6.17
CA MET A 803 -41.72 14.65 7.40
C MET A 803 -41.38 13.19 7.71
N VAL A 804 -42.41 12.34 7.70
CA VAL A 804 -42.30 10.93 8.06
C VAL A 804 -41.39 10.20 7.07
N TRP A 805 -41.46 10.53 5.78
CA TRP A 805 -40.61 9.93 4.75
C TRP A 805 -39.17 10.39 4.90
N ALA A 806 -38.93 11.70 5.07
CA ALA A 806 -37.59 12.22 5.26
C ALA A 806 -36.91 11.64 6.51
N LYS A 807 -37.67 11.52 7.60
CA LYS A 807 -37.23 10.90 8.85
C LYS A 807 -36.89 9.42 8.66
N ALA A 808 -37.73 8.66 7.98
CA ALA A 808 -37.50 7.26 7.68
C ALA A 808 -36.23 7.05 6.84
N ILE A 809 -36.01 7.87 5.80
CA ILE A 809 -34.80 7.80 4.96
C ILE A 809 -33.54 8.07 5.78
N VAL A 810 -33.55 9.14 6.59
CA VAL A 810 -32.37 9.51 7.40
C VAL A 810 -32.08 8.46 8.46
N LEU A 811 -33.09 7.96 9.18
CA LEU A 811 -32.91 6.93 10.21
C LEU A 811 -32.41 5.61 9.60
N HIS A 812 -33.00 5.18 8.48
CA HIS A 812 -32.59 3.97 7.78
C HIS A 812 -31.15 4.08 7.28
N ALA A 813 -30.81 5.17 6.58
CA ALA A 813 -29.47 5.39 6.06
C ALA A 813 -28.42 5.44 7.19
N ASN A 814 -28.71 6.12 8.31
CA ASN A 814 -27.76 6.17 9.41
C ASN A 814 -27.64 4.82 10.12
N LEU A 815 -28.73 4.15 10.49
CA LEU A 815 -28.64 2.93 11.31
C LEU A 815 -28.21 1.69 10.52
N PHE A 816 -28.59 1.57 9.25
CA PHE A 816 -28.34 0.35 8.47
C PHE A 816 -27.21 0.49 7.44
N GLN A 817 -26.90 1.71 6.98
CA GLN A 817 -25.89 1.94 5.93
C GLN A 817 -24.63 2.65 6.45
N SER A 818 -24.69 3.35 7.58
CA SER A 818 -23.49 4.00 8.13
C SER A 818 -22.49 2.96 8.64
N PRO A 819 -21.21 3.04 8.26
CA PRO A 819 -20.17 2.15 8.80
C PRO A 819 -19.93 2.40 10.29
N VAL A 820 -20.31 3.57 10.82
CA VAL A 820 -20.10 3.96 12.22
C VAL A 820 -21.32 3.61 13.07
N TRP A 821 -22.50 4.16 12.73
CA TRP A 821 -23.71 4.01 13.56
C TRP A 821 -24.22 2.57 13.62
N LYS A 822 -24.08 1.81 12.52
CA LYS A 822 -24.46 0.39 12.47
C LYS A 822 -23.66 -0.44 13.48
N GLN A 823 -22.37 -0.17 13.62
CA GLN A 823 -21.49 -0.90 14.55
C GLN A 823 -21.75 -0.48 16.00
N LEU A 824 -21.94 0.82 16.26
CA LEU A 824 -22.24 1.35 17.60
C LEU A 824 -23.56 0.85 18.19
N HIS A 825 -24.48 0.39 17.33
CA HIS A 825 -25.82 -0.04 17.72
C HIS A 825 -26.15 -1.47 17.25
N ALA A 826 -25.13 -2.29 16.98
CA ALA A 826 -25.29 -3.67 16.56
C ALA A 826 -26.16 -4.45 17.57
N GLY A 827 -27.17 -5.17 17.07
CA GLY A 827 -28.11 -5.97 17.87
C GLY A 827 -29.44 -5.29 18.22
N GLU A 828 -29.56 -3.96 18.07
CA GLU A 828 -30.79 -3.20 18.42
C GLU A 828 -31.22 -2.23 17.31
N LEU A 829 -30.74 -2.42 16.07
CA LEU A 829 -30.89 -1.44 14.99
C LEU A 829 -32.35 -1.13 14.64
N THR A 830 -33.17 -2.17 14.50
CA THR A 830 -34.59 -2.03 14.16
C THR A 830 -35.38 -1.40 15.31
N GLU A 831 -35.10 -1.81 16.54
CA GLU A 831 -35.71 -1.21 17.74
C GLU A 831 -35.38 0.28 17.85
N LYS A 832 -34.12 0.68 17.65
CA LYS A 832 -33.71 2.09 17.67
C LYS A 832 -34.29 2.89 16.51
N LEU A 833 -34.43 2.28 15.34
CA LEU A 833 -35.08 2.92 14.20
C LEU A 833 -36.57 3.17 14.48
N MET A 834 -37.28 2.21 15.07
CA MET A 834 -38.69 2.38 15.46
C MET A 834 -38.86 3.42 16.57
N ALA A 835 -38.01 3.39 17.60
CA ALA A 835 -37.99 4.42 18.63
C ALA A 835 -37.66 5.81 18.04
N GLY A 836 -36.78 5.84 17.03
CA GLY A 836 -36.45 7.03 16.26
C GLY A 836 -37.63 7.64 15.54
N LEU A 837 -38.62 6.85 15.09
CA LEU A 837 -39.84 7.36 14.47
C LEU A 837 -40.82 8.02 15.46
N SER A 838 -40.66 7.82 16.77
CA SER A 838 -41.52 8.43 17.80
C SER A 838 -41.62 9.96 17.64
N PRO A 839 -42.80 10.56 17.89
CA PRO A 839 -42.98 12.02 17.90
C PRO A 839 -42.02 12.78 18.84
N SER A 840 -41.53 12.12 19.90
CA SER A 840 -40.54 12.71 20.82
C SER A 840 -39.22 13.08 20.14
N VAL A 841 -38.90 12.50 18.97
CA VAL A 841 -37.65 12.69 18.22
C VAL A 841 -37.85 13.61 17.00
N ASP A 842 -39.04 14.21 16.83
CA ASP A 842 -39.40 14.99 15.64
C ASP A 842 -38.70 16.35 15.53
N TYR A 843 -38.21 16.90 16.63
CA TYR A 843 -37.75 18.30 16.68
C TYR A 843 -36.71 18.63 15.61
N LEU A 844 -35.66 17.80 15.46
CA LEU A 844 -34.59 18.03 14.49
C LEU A 844 -35.11 18.07 13.04
N PHE A 845 -36.04 17.19 12.71
CA PHE A 845 -36.63 17.09 11.37
C PHE A 845 -37.62 18.23 11.14
N THR A 846 -38.46 18.51 12.14
CA THR A 846 -39.48 19.56 12.10
C THR A 846 -38.85 20.93 11.92
N HIS A 847 -37.80 21.24 12.67
CA HIS A 847 -37.06 22.51 12.55
C HIS A 847 -36.48 22.71 11.14
N GLN A 848 -35.94 21.65 10.55
CA GLN A 848 -35.31 21.72 9.23
C GLN A 848 -36.33 21.82 8.09
N VAL A 849 -37.39 21.02 8.11
CA VAL A 849 -38.43 21.06 7.08
C VAL A 849 -39.22 22.37 7.16
N ASN A 850 -39.61 22.80 8.37
CA ASN A 850 -40.34 24.06 8.55
C ASN A 850 -39.50 25.31 8.28
N SER A 851 -38.16 25.20 8.25
CA SER A 851 -37.30 26.30 7.82
C SER A 851 -37.53 26.70 6.37
N GLY A 852 -38.08 25.80 5.56
CA GLY A 852 -38.29 26.01 4.13
C GLY A 852 -37.06 25.85 3.26
N LEU A 853 -35.94 25.41 3.84
CA LEU A 853 -34.65 25.25 3.16
C LEU A 853 -34.29 23.77 2.90
N SER A 854 -35.22 22.85 3.20
CA SER A 854 -35.05 21.42 3.00
C SER A 854 -35.63 20.97 1.65
N TRP A 855 -34.88 20.12 0.94
CA TRP A 855 -35.19 19.66 -0.41
C TRP A 855 -35.12 18.14 -0.51
N GLY A 856 -35.90 17.58 -1.42
CA GLY A 856 -35.94 16.15 -1.71
C GLY A 856 -35.94 15.88 -3.21
N ILE A 857 -35.49 14.69 -3.57
CA ILE A 857 -35.56 14.19 -4.95
C ILE A 857 -36.67 13.16 -5.02
N PHE A 858 -37.60 13.37 -5.95
CA PHE A 858 -38.75 12.53 -6.19
C PHE A 858 -38.56 11.78 -7.51
N ASP A 859 -38.83 10.48 -7.49
CA ASP A 859 -38.93 9.67 -8.70
C ASP A 859 -40.32 9.89 -9.33
N THR A 860 -40.36 10.51 -10.51
CA THR A 860 -41.61 10.82 -11.22
C THR A 860 -42.22 9.60 -11.90
N GLU A 861 -41.44 8.52 -12.03
CA GLU A 861 -41.86 7.24 -12.61
C GLU A 861 -42.00 6.15 -11.52
N TYR A 862 -42.13 6.56 -10.25
CA TYR A 862 -42.26 5.62 -9.13
C TYR A 862 -43.52 4.74 -9.28
N VAL A 863 -43.31 3.41 -9.27
CA VAL A 863 -44.40 2.43 -9.29
C VAL A 863 -44.72 2.04 -7.84
N PHE A 864 -45.92 2.41 -7.37
CA PHE A 864 -46.38 2.04 -6.04
C PHE A 864 -46.54 0.53 -5.90
N LYS A 865 -46.00 -0.01 -4.81
CA LYS A 865 -46.06 -1.44 -4.49
C LYS A 865 -47.46 -1.84 -4.03
N ASN A 866 -48.16 -0.94 -3.33
CA ASN A 866 -49.52 -1.15 -2.83
C ASN A 866 -50.54 -0.20 -3.47
N PRO A 867 -51.75 -0.68 -3.85
CA PRO A 867 -52.82 0.18 -4.37
C PRO A 867 -53.24 1.31 -3.42
N ALA A 868 -53.16 1.06 -2.10
CA ALA A 868 -53.48 2.06 -1.09
C ALA A 868 -52.46 3.22 -1.04
N SER A 869 -51.19 2.97 -1.36
CA SER A 869 -50.15 4.00 -1.48
C SER A 869 -50.43 4.92 -2.66
N ALA A 870 -50.81 4.34 -3.81
CA ALA A 870 -51.10 5.10 -5.03
C ALA A 870 -52.22 6.14 -4.80
N THR A 871 -53.28 5.76 -4.08
CA THR A 871 -54.40 6.68 -3.75
C THR A 871 -53.99 7.81 -2.81
N ARG A 872 -52.92 7.64 -2.01
CA ARG A 872 -52.43 8.61 -1.02
C ARG A 872 -51.17 9.37 -1.47
N GLY A 873 -50.63 9.04 -2.64
CA GLY A 873 -49.35 9.58 -3.13
C GLY A 873 -48.11 8.98 -2.47
N GLY A 874 -48.27 7.92 -1.67
CA GLY A 874 -47.21 7.20 -0.96
C GLY A 874 -47.55 6.88 0.50
N ALA A 875 -46.91 5.87 1.06
CA ALA A 875 -47.10 5.45 2.45
C ALA A 875 -45.84 4.77 3.03
N LEU A 876 -45.63 4.93 4.34
CA LEU A 876 -44.64 4.18 5.11
C LEU A 876 -45.38 3.11 5.91
N TYR A 877 -44.96 1.84 5.77
CA TYR A 877 -45.66 0.69 6.38
C TYR A 877 -44.93 0.07 7.57
N TRP A 878 -44.01 0.81 8.20
CA TRP A 878 -43.30 0.33 9.39
C TRP A 878 -44.25 0.19 10.58
N ASP A 879 -44.25 -1.00 11.18
CA ASP A 879 -44.93 -1.24 12.47
C ASP A 879 -43.98 -0.85 13.62
N PRO A 880 -44.28 0.17 14.44
CA PRO A 880 -43.44 0.56 15.57
C PRO A 880 -43.21 -0.55 16.60
N LYS A 881 -44.00 -1.63 16.58
CA LYS A 881 -43.84 -2.79 17.46
C LYS A 881 -42.94 -3.88 16.88
N ASP A 882 -42.57 -3.79 15.61
CA ASP A 882 -41.68 -4.75 14.97
C ASP A 882 -40.22 -4.38 15.24
N THR A 883 -39.54 -5.24 15.99
CA THR A 883 -38.10 -5.13 16.28
C THR A 883 -37.25 -6.12 15.50
N SER A 884 -37.87 -6.92 14.62
CA SER A 884 -37.26 -8.06 13.95
C SER A 884 -36.98 -7.85 12.46
N SER A 885 -37.68 -6.91 11.81
CA SER A 885 -37.45 -6.59 10.39
C SER A 885 -35.99 -6.19 10.14
N THR A 886 -35.41 -6.74 9.08
CA THR A 886 -34.10 -6.34 8.56
C THR A 886 -34.16 -4.98 7.86
N GLY A 887 -33.00 -4.37 7.63
CA GLY A 887 -32.92 -3.11 6.88
C GLY A 887 -33.54 -3.22 5.47
N GLU A 888 -33.38 -4.35 4.79
CA GLU A 888 -33.96 -4.60 3.47
C GLU A 888 -35.49 -4.68 3.52
N GLN A 889 -36.04 -5.42 4.49
CA GLN A 889 -37.49 -5.50 4.70
C GLN A 889 -38.11 -4.15 5.04
N LEU A 890 -37.44 -3.34 5.87
CA LEU A 890 -37.88 -1.97 6.16
C LEU A 890 -37.81 -1.08 4.91
N LEU A 891 -36.79 -1.24 4.07
CA LEU A 891 -36.68 -0.50 2.81
C LEU A 891 -37.80 -0.87 1.84
N GLU A 892 -38.18 -2.16 1.77
CA GLU A 892 -39.31 -2.61 0.98
C GLU A 892 -40.63 -1.97 1.40
N GLN A 893 -40.81 -1.76 2.71
CA GLN A 893 -41.99 -1.12 3.31
C GLN A 893 -42.05 0.42 3.13
N MET A 894 -41.01 1.05 2.58
CA MET A 894 -41.04 2.46 2.15
C MET A 894 -41.67 2.57 0.76
N ASP A 895 -42.99 2.77 0.70
CA ASP A 895 -43.75 2.82 -0.55
C ASP A 895 -44.17 4.24 -0.95
N PHE A 896 -43.18 5.08 -1.25
CA PHE A 896 -43.36 6.49 -1.64
C PHE A 896 -42.26 6.95 -2.61
N PRO A 897 -42.50 8.01 -3.41
CA PRO A 897 -41.60 8.44 -4.48
C PRO A 897 -40.35 9.23 -4.03
N LEU A 898 -40.23 9.59 -2.75
CA LEU A 898 -39.08 10.33 -2.24
C LEU A 898 -37.84 9.43 -2.16
N ALA A 899 -36.83 9.72 -2.99
CA ALA A 899 -35.60 8.94 -3.15
C ALA A 899 -34.42 9.45 -2.30
N SER A 900 -34.30 10.77 -2.14
CA SER A 900 -33.19 11.41 -1.42
C SER A 900 -33.66 12.69 -0.71
N VAL A 901 -32.99 13.05 0.39
CA VAL A 901 -33.28 14.25 1.18
C VAL A 901 -32.02 15.04 1.49
N ALA A 902 -32.16 16.36 1.48
CA ALA A 902 -31.20 17.33 1.98
C ALA A 902 -31.91 18.26 2.97
N LEU A 903 -31.82 17.93 4.26
CA LEU A 903 -32.39 18.70 5.35
C LEU A 903 -31.44 19.82 5.76
N ALA A 904 -31.99 21.03 5.78
CA ALA A 904 -31.23 22.23 6.10
C ALA A 904 -32.10 23.27 6.82
N TYR A 905 -31.44 24.24 7.44
CA TYR A 905 -32.06 25.40 8.08
C TYR A 905 -31.08 26.58 8.09
N ASP A 906 -31.60 27.78 8.35
CA ASP A 906 -30.79 28.98 8.48
C ASP A 906 -30.08 28.98 9.84
N GLY A 907 -28.76 29.17 9.83
CA GLY A 907 -27.93 29.21 11.04
C GLY A 907 -28.28 30.32 12.02
N ILE A 908 -29.03 31.36 11.61
CA ILE A 908 -29.57 32.36 12.55
C ILE A 908 -30.67 31.76 13.44
N ASN A 909 -31.41 30.77 12.93
CA ASN A 909 -32.46 30.04 13.63
C ASN A 909 -31.85 28.77 14.24
N ARG A 910 -31.09 28.93 15.32
CA ARG A 910 -30.34 27.85 15.96
C ARG A 910 -31.27 26.74 16.46
N LEU A 911 -30.74 25.51 16.52
CA LEU A 911 -31.41 24.40 17.20
C LEU A 911 -31.47 24.66 18.70
N ASP A 912 -32.61 24.32 19.28
CA ASP A 912 -32.82 24.23 20.72
C ASP A 912 -32.35 22.85 21.19
N TYR A 913 -31.22 22.83 21.89
CA TYR A 913 -30.61 21.60 22.37
C TYR A 913 -31.43 20.92 23.45
N ALA A 914 -32.28 21.63 24.19
CA ALA A 914 -33.18 21.01 25.16
C ALA A 914 -34.21 20.12 24.47
N LEU A 915 -34.68 20.53 23.28
CA LEU A 915 -35.63 19.77 22.47
C LEU A 915 -34.97 18.63 21.68
N LEU A 916 -33.63 18.56 21.65
CA LEU A 916 -32.88 17.43 21.07
C LEU A 916 -32.64 16.28 22.07
N GLY A 917 -32.98 16.46 23.36
CA GLY A 917 -32.77 15.47 24.41
C GLY A 917 -33.20 14.04 24.04
N PRO A 918 -34.44 13.82 23.55
CA PRO A 918 -34.89 12.48 23.16
C PRO A 918 -34.08 11.82 22.03
N LEU A 919 -33.53 12.60 21.09
CA LEU A 919 -32.65 12.08 20.04
C LEU A 919 -31.27 11.69 20.61
N VAL A 920 -30.75 12.47 21.56
CA VAL A 920 -29.48 12.19 22.24
C VAL A 920 -29.60 10.97 23.15
N GLU A 921 -30.73 10.80 23.83
CA GLU A 921 -31.00 9.59 24.63
C GLU A 921 -31.06 8.33 23.74
N LEU A 922 -31.70 8.46 22.57
CA LEU A 922 -31.78 7.36 21.60
C LEU A 922 -30.42 7.01 20.97
N LEU A 923 -29.59 8.02 20.70
CA LEU A 923 -28.27 7.89 20.09
C LEU A 923 -27.19 8.58 20.96
N PRO A 924 -26.77 7.99 22.10
CA PRO A 924 -25.88 8.66 23.06
C PRO A 924 -24.51 9.03 22.49
N ALA A 925 -24.02 8.28 21.50
CA ALA A 925 -22.78 8.61 20.81
C ALA A 925 -22.87 9.92 19.99
N TYR A 926 -24.08 10.44 19.72
CA TYR A 926 -24.29 11.67 18.96
C TYR A 926 -23.75 12.90 19.69
N SER A 927 -23.94 12.99 21.00
CA SER A 927 -23.36 14.08 21.81
C SER A 927 -21.83 13.98 21.83
N THR A 928 -21.30 12.77 22.02
CA THR A 928 -19.84 12.53 22.07
C THR A 928 -19.16 12.92 20.75
N ILE A 929 -19.77 12.54 19.62
CA ILE A 929 -19.27 12.90 18.29
C ILE A 929 -19.36 14.41 18.07
N MET A 930 -20.47 15.04 18.46
CA MET A 930 -20.66 16.49 18.30
C MET A 930 -19.68 17.31 19.16
N ASP A 931 -19.41 16.87 20.39
CA ASP A 931 -18.44 17.50 21.28
C ASP A 931 -17.02 17.36 20.76
N ALA A 932 -16.66 16.18 20.24
CA ALA A 932 -15.38 15.94 19.61
C ALA A 932 -15.19 16.82 18.36
N LEU A 933 -16.20 16.90 17.49
CA LEU A 933 -16.19 17.77 16.31
C LEU A 933 -16.09 19.26 16.70
N GLY A 934 -16.78 19.67 17.77
CA GLY A 934 -16.69 21.04 18.28
C GLY A 934 -15.31 21.38 18.84
N THR A 935 -14.69 20.45 19.57
CA THR A 935 -13.35 20.62 20.14
C THR A 935 -12.27 20.66 19.07
N LEU A 936 -12.46 19.89 17.98
CA LEU A 936 -11.51 19.80 16.87
C LEU A 936 -11.68 20.91 15.82
N ASP A 937 -12.76 21.70 15.85
CA ASP A 937 -12.95 22.82 14.93
C ASP A 937 -12.15 24.05 15.37
N THR A 938 -10.97 24.22 14.78
CA THR A 938 -10.05 25.32 15.08
C THR A 938 -10.41 26.65 14.39
N ARG A 939 -11.52 26.71 13.63
CA ARG A 939 -11.96 27.94 12.97
C ARG A 939 -12.50 28.94 14.00
N ASP A 940 -12.15 30.22 13.82
CA ASP A 940 -12.78 31.31 14.57
C ASP A 940 -14.31 31.21 14.44
N PRO A 941 -15.08 31.08 15.53
CA PRO A 941 -16.55 31.05 15.50
C PRO A 941 -17.15 32.21 14.69
N LYS A 942 -16.54 33.39 14.74
CA LYS A 942 -16.99 34.56 13.96
C LYS A 942 -16.87 34.38 12.44
N SER A 943 -16.06 33.43 11.99
CA SER A 943 -15.90 33.12 10.56
C SER A 943 -17.08 32.34 9.97
N TRP A 944 -17.92 31.72 10.80
CA TRP A 944 -19.01 30.86 10.35
C TRP A 944 -20.33 31.02 11.12
N GLU A 945 -20.38 31.76 12.23
CA GLU A 945 -21.64 32.08 12.89
C GLU A 945 -22.50 33.03 12.03
N ALA A 946 -23.78 32.71 11.91
CA ALA A 946 -24.74 33.60 11.27
C ALA A 946 -24.94 34.85 12.14
N THR A 947 -24.76 36.03 11.53
CA THR A 947 -25.03 37.33 12.15
C THR A 947 -26.30 37.98 11.61
N ALA A 948 -26.84 37.46 10.50
CA ALA A 948 -28.09 37.85 9.89
C ALA A 948 -28.76 36.64 9.18
N PRO A 949 -30.08 36.69 8.90
CA PRO A 949 -30.75 35.67 8.12
C PRO A 949 -30.13 35.45 6.74
N ASN A 950 -30.20 34.22 6.25
CA ASN A 950 -29.71 33.72 4.96
C ASN A 950 -28.19 33.80 4.76
N GLN A 951 -27.41 33.97 5.84
CA GLN A 951 -25.95 34.10 5.77
C GLN A 951 -25.22 32.75 5.81
N VAL A 952 -25.76 31.79 6.57
CA VAL A 952 -25.14 30.48 6.81
C VAL A 952 -26.22 29.42 6.73
N LEU A 953 -26.10 28.53 5.76
CA LEU A 953 -26.97 27.36 5.65
C LEU A 953 -26.38 26.22 6.49
N MET A 954 -27.17 25.72 7.44
CA MET A 954 -26.84 24.57 8.28
C MET A 954 -27.45 23.32 7.65
N ARG A 955 -26.61 22.41 7.14
CA ARG A 955 -27.05 21.11 6.60
C ARG A 955 -26.78 20.02 7.63
N ASN A 956 -27.82 19.46 8.25
CA ASN A 956 -27.67 18.48 9.33
C ASN A 956 -28.09 17.05 8.94
N ALA A 957 -28.75 16.82 7.80
CA ALA A 957 -28.98 15.47 7.32
C ALA A 957 -29.09 15.45 5.78
N THR A 958 -28.19 14.74 5.11
CA THR A 958 -28.31 14.43 3.68
C THR A 958 -28.21 12.91 3.53
N ALA A 959 -29.27 12.30 3.01
CA ALA A 959 -29.40 10.85 2.95
C ALA A 959 -30.18 10.44 1.69
N THR A 960 -29.76 9.33 1.08
CA THR A 960 -30.43 8.71 -0.08
C THR A 960 -30.85 7.31 0.32
N ARG A 961 -32.02 6.86 -0.13
CA ARG A 961 -32.46 5.48 0.10
C ARG A 961 -31.53 4.50 -0.59
N ALA A 962 -31.27 3.35 0.04
CA ALA A 962 -30.32 2.35 -0.47
C ALA A 962 -30.72 1.82 -1.86
N ASP A 963 -32.02 1.66 -2.13
CA ASP A 963 -32.54 1.19 -3.43
C ASP A 963 -32.33 2.20 -4.58
N TYR A 964 -31.89 3.43 -4.26
CA TYR A 964 -31.50 4.45 -5.23
C TYR A 964 -29.99 4.74 -5.25
N ALA A 965 -29.19 4.03 -4.43
CA ALA A 965 -27.77 4.32 -4.22
C ALA A 965 -26.88 4.05 -5.46
N ASN A 966 -27.26 3.12 -6.34
CA ASN A 966 -26.55 2.86 -7.61
C ASN A 966 -26.67 4.03 -8.62
N ASN A 967 -27.66 4.92 -8.47
CA ASN A 967 -27.76 6.20 -9.19
C ASN A 967 -27.25 7.40 -8.34
N GLY A 968 -26.75 7.12 -7.13
CA GLY A 968 -26.65 8.05 -6.01
C GLY A 968 -25.66 9.20 -6.19
N GLN A 969 -24.56 9.02 -6.93
CA GLN A 969 -23.61 10.13 -7.16
C GLN A 969 -24.25 11.25 -7.98
N ARG A 970 -25.15 10.96 -8.94
CA ARG A 970 -25.88 12.00 -9.70
C ARG A 970 -26.99 12.67 -8.88
N LEU A 971 -27.63 11.91 -7.99
CA LEU A 971 -28.71 12.40 -7.12
C LEU A 971 -28.17 13.25 -5.95
N VAL A 972 -27.04 12.87 -5.35
CA VAL A 972 -26.42 13.65 -4.26
C VAL A 972 -25.65 14.86 -4.82
N ALA A 973 -25.00 14.75 -5.98
CA ALA A 973 -24.31 15.87 -6.64
C ALA A 973 -25.27 16.96 -7.15
N SER A 974 -26.50 16.60 -7.58
CA SER A 974 -27.49 17.56 -8.07
C SER A 974 -28.05 18.45 -6.96
N THR A 975 -28.12 17.97 -5.72
CA THR A 975 -28.48 18.76 -4.52
C THR A 975 -27.29 19.51 -3.90
N SER A 976 -26.11 19.49 -4.55
CA SER A 976 -24.87 20.04 -3.98
C SER A 976 -23.97 20.83 -4.95
N LYS A 977 -24.36 21.09 -6.21
CA LYS A 977 -23.56 21.91 -7.14
C LYS A 977 -23.54 23.40 -6.77
N ARG A 978 -22.33 23.94 -6.59
CA ARG A 978 -22.01 25.38 -6.76
C ARG A 978 -21.68 25.64 -8.23
N ARG A 979 -22.05 26.82 -8.75
CA ARG A 979 -21.43 27.32 -9.99
C ARG A 979 -20.01 27.82 -9.70
N ASN A 980 -19.13 27.72 -10.69
CA ASN A 980 -17.74 28.21 -10.65
C ASN A 980 -17.61 29.74 -10.45
N ASP A 981 -18.71 30.48 -10.38
CA ASP A 981 -18.75 31.93 -10.11
C ASP A 981 -18.96 32.28 -8.63
N GLY A 982 -19.09 31.29 -7.75
CA GLY A 982 -19.27 31.50 -6.32
C GLY A 982 -20.71 31.85 -5.91
N THR A 983 -21.69 31.72 -6.79
CA THR A 983 -23.11 31.78 -6.42
C THR A 983 -23.67 30.38 -6.11
N ILE A 984 -24.43 30.30 -5.02
CA ILE A 984 -25.34 29.18 -4.73
C ILE A 984 -26.66 29.62 -5.34
N ASP A 985 -27.30 28.77 -6.16
CA ASP A 985 -28.68 29.03 -6.59
C ASP A 985 -29.54 29.22 -5.33
N LYS A 986 -30.30 30.32 -5.28
CA LYS A 986 -31.06 30.72 -4.09
C LYS A 986 -32.15 29.74 -3.71
#